data_AF-A0A2A9F2J8-F1
#
_entry.id   AF-A0A2A9F2J8-F1
#
_cell.length_a   1.000
_cell.length_b   1.000
_cell.length_c   1.000
_cell.angle_alpha   90.00
_cell.angle_beta   90.00
_cell.angle_gamma   90.00
#
_symmetry.space_group_name_H-M   'P 1'
#
loop_
_entity.id
_entity.type
_entity.pdbx_description
1 polymer ?
#
loop_
_entity_poly.entity_id
_entity_poly.type
_entity_poly.pdbx_seq_one_letter_code
_entity_poly.pdbx_strand_id
1 'polypeptide(L)'
;MHTMRQRVAGGTILGLAFAGVTAVGALPAQAADPVDIQILATNDFHGRIQANGSEAGAAVLAGAVEQLRAANPNTVFAAAGDLIGASTFESFIQHDRPTIAALNEAGLDVSAVGNHELDQGYTDLVERVMAPYDAQTNPYGGAEWQYVAANLKMRATGEDAVPASWLKDFGDVQVGFVGAVTEELPSLVSPGGIAELEVASIVDTANAEADALVAEGADVVVLLVHDGAETTQCASMPTADNAFAQVVNELSPEVDAIVSGHTHLAYDCAFPVDEWAGRAVTERPVVSAGQYGYNLNQLVFSVDPDSGDVVGLDTAILPLAGNYPADTEVAGIVSKAVADAEVLGAQPLGQIEGAFNRAKLASGSENRGGESTLGNLVAEVQRWATSGAESGAAQIAFMNPGGLRADMTGTGTGSPRTLTYKQAAVVQPFANTLVNMRLTGAQIESVLEEQWQPAGASRPFLRLGVSEGFEYTFDPAGAAGDRITSMTLDGAPITADATYSVTVNSFLSTGGDNFFTLAEGTDKRDTGKIDLAAMVDYLAEFAADAPLPVDYSQRAVGVSFPAGAPASYVAGDTVAFDVSSWSMSTPADVKDAALTVSLDGEVLGTFPVTTTPGSTVDDLIGTASVSVKLPADVAAGTAELTLAGASTGTEVTVPVEVVVPEWQRGTVYTEGDQVMYQGRLFEAMWWTKEVPGKSVWGSWQEIATTADGTAVWTPSRVFVAGDVVEHEGVTYTAKWWTRNQEPGASKWGPWERTS
;
A
#
# COMPACT_ATOMS: atom_id res chain seq x y z
N MET A 1 43.73 -42.59 58.83
CA MET A 1 44.57 -43.80 59.03
C MET A 1 43.67 -44.91 59.56
N HIS A 2 43.60 -46.02 58.80
CA HIS A 2 43.48 -47.43 59.22
C HIS A 2 42.59 -47.82 60.42
N THR A 3 41.76 -48.86 60.44
CA THR A 3 41.22 -49.86 59.48
C THR A 3 40.41 -50.85 60.34
N MET A 4 39.41 -51.51 59.72
CA MET A 4 39.02 -52.92 59.94
C MET A 4 38.40 -53.35 61.29
N ARG A 5 37.12 -53.77 61.26
CA ARG A 5 36.61 -55.17 61.17
C ARG A 5 36.94 -56.03 62.41
N GLN A 6 35.90 -56.56 63.08
CA GLN A 6 35.54 -57.99 62.97
C GLN A 6 34.28 -58.36 63.79
N ARG A 7 33.62 -59.39 63.26
CA ARG A 7 32.39 -60.09 63.70
C ARG A 7 32.61 -60.91 64.97
N VAL A 8 31.58 -61.08 65.81
CA VAL A 8 31.20 -62.38 66.41
C VAL A 8 29.69 -62.40 66.67
N ALA A 9 29.06 -63.53 66.35
CA ALA A 9 27.65 -63.86 66.50
C ALA A 9 27.34 -64.58 67.82
N GLY A 10 26.06 -64.52 68.23
CA GLY A 10 25.39 -65.63 68.92
C GLY A 10 24.95 -65.38 70.36
N GLY A 11 23.63 -65.34 70.58
CA GLY A 11 23.04 -65.41 71.92
C GLY A 11 21.59 -64.93 72.00
N THR A 12 20.65 -65.72 71.49
CA THR A 12 19.21 -65.47 71.61
C THR A 12 18.72 -65.84 73.01
N ILE A 13 18.14 -64.91 73.77
CA ILE A 13 17.17 -65.20 74.84
C ILE A 13 15.97 -64.26 74.67
N LEU A 14 14.83 -64.92 74.49
CA LEU A 14 13.50 -64.40 74.23
C LEU A 14 12.92 -63.80 75.54
N GLY A 15 12.62 -62.50 75.55
CA GLY A 15 11.89 -61.83 76.62
C GLY A 15 10.77 -60.99 76.02
N LEU A 16 9.52 -61.38 76.27
CA LEU A 16 8.32 -60.66 75.84
C LEU A 16 8.36 -59.20 76.32
N ALA A 17 8.34 -58.26 75.38
CA ALA A 17 8.06 -56.84 75.63
C ALA A 17 6.90 -56.41 74.72
N PHE A 18 5.92 -55.76 75.34
CA PHE A 18 4.72 -55.20 74.71
C PHE A 18 5.09 -54.34 73.49
N ALA A 19 4.67 -54.76 72.30
CA ALA A 19 4.71 -53.92 71.10
C ALA A 19 3.57 -52.89 71.18
N GLY A 20 3.88 -51.68 71.65
CA GLY A 20 3.08 -50.51 71.35
C GLY A 20 3.29 -50.16 69.89
N VAL A 21 2.28 -50.41 69.05
CA VAL A 21 2.22 -49.90 67.69
C VAL A 21 2.02 -48.39 67.78
N THR A 22 3.10 -47.62 67.74
CA THR A 22 3.03 -46.21 67.34
C THR A 22 2.73 -46.18 65.85
N ALA A 23 1.47 -45.95 65.50
CA ALA A 23 1.09 -45.52 64.17
C ALA A 23 1.79 -44.19 63.91
N VAL A 24 2.88 -44.23 63.14
CA VAL A 24 3.41 -43.03 62.48
C VAL A 24 2.36 -42.69 61.43
N GLY A 25 1.45 -41.79 61.77
CA GLY A 25 0.57 -41.21 60.76
C GLY A 25 1.45 -40.52 59.73
N ALA A 26 1.43 -41.01 58.48
CA ALA A 26 1.92 -40.24 57.36
C ALA A 26 1.12 -38.93 57.36
N LEU A 27 1.81 -37.81 57.62
CA LEU A 27 1.23 -36.51 57.35
C LEU A 27 0.85 -36.50 55.86
N PRO A 28 -0.34 -36.01 55.48
CA PRO A 28 -0.65 -35.83 54.07
C PRO A 28 0.46 -34.98 53.45
N ALA A 29 1.03 -35.46 52.34
CA ALA A 29 1.93 -34.64 51.54
C ALA A 29 1.13 -33.38 51.17
N GLN A 30 1.59 -32.23 51.64
CA GLN A 30 1.05 -30.95 51.25
C GLN A 30 1.50 -30.75 49.79
N ALA A 31 0.54 -30.70 48.86
CA ALA A 31 0.84 -30.37 47.46
C ALA A 31 1.60 -29.04 47.43
N ALA A 32 2.66 -28.97 46.62
CA ALA A 32 3.39 -27.73 46.44
C ALA A 32 2.43 -26.63 45.92
N ASP A 33 2.64 -25.40 46.35
CA ASP A 33 1.89 -24.28 45.79
C ASP A 33 2.30 -24.11 44.31
N PRO A 34 1.36 -23.84 43.38
CA PRO A 34 1.71 -23.63 41.98
C PRO A 34 2.75 -22.52 41.79
N VAL A 35 3.60 -22.69 40.78
CA VAL A 35 4.61 -21.72 40.37
C VAL A 35 4.02 -20.84 39.27
N ASP A 36 3.96 -19.53 39.50
CA ASP A 36 3.51 -18.58 38.48
C ASP A 36 4.66 -18.24 37.53
N ILE A 37 4.55 -18.68 36.28
CA ILE A 37 5.47 -18.33 35.19
C ILE A 37 4.84 -17.23 34.34
N GLN A 38 5.57 -16.12 34.17
CA GLN A 38 5.12 -14.98 33.40
C GLN A 38 5.84 -14.90 32.06
N ILE A 39 5.07 -14.68 31.00
CA ILE A 39 5.57 -14.33 29.68
C ILE A 39 5.08 -12.92 29.39
N LEU A 40 6.02 -11.99 29.31
CA LEU A 40 5.78 -10.66 28.78
C LEU A 40 6.12 -10.71 27.30
N ALA A 41 5.20 -10.32 26.42
CA ALA A 41 5.42 -10.43 24.99
C ALA A 41 5.13 -9.14 24.23
N THR A 42 5.97 -8.86 23.23
CA THR A 42 5.81 -7.77 22.25
C THR A 42 5.93 -8.31 20.83
N ASN A 43 5.51 -7.55 19.84
CA ASN A 43 5.66 -7.87 18.42
C ASN A 43 5.67 -6.57 17.61
N ASP A 44 6.21 -6.61 16.40
CA ASP A 44 6.13 -5.51 15.42
C ASP A 44 6.62 -4.18 16.01
N PHE A 45 7.75 -4.21 16.73
CA PHE A 45 8.34 -3.04 17.35
C PHE A 45 8.97 -2.10 16.32
N HIS A 46 9.48 -2.64 15.22
CA HIS A 46 10.03 -1.93 14.05
C HIS A 46 10.92 -0.73 14.42
N GLY A 47 11.79 -0.89 15.41
CA GLY A 47 12.67 0.19 15.85
C GLY A 47 12.01 1.51 16.24
N ARG A 48 10.75 1.54 16.70
CA ARG A 48 10.09 2.73 17.27
C ARG A 48 10.64 3.04 18.67
N ILE A 49 11.90 3.45 18.73
CA ILE A 49 12.62 3.67 19.98
C ILE A 49 12.19 4.94 20.72
N GLN A 50 11.61 5.92 20.02
CA GLN A 50 11.13 7.19 20.58
C GLN A 50 9.65 7.13 20.92
N ALA A 51 9.24 7.86 21.96
CA ALA A 51 7.84 8.05 22.27
C ALA A 51 7.22 9.14 21.38
N ASN A 52 6.00 8.93 20.88
CA ASN A 52 5.29 9.91 20.04
C ASN A 52 3.85 10.22 20.49
N GLY A 53 3.48 9.78 21.71
CA GLY A 53 2.14 9.92 22.27
C GLY A 53 1.52 8.55 22.48
N SER A 54 1.09 7.91 21.40
CA SER A 54 0.59 6.52 21.47
C SER A 54 1.74 5.53 21.57
N GLU A 55 2.83 5.74 20.82
CA GLU A 55 4.06 4.94 20.95
C GLU A 55 4.72 5.33 22.26
N ALA A 56 4.94 4.33 23.12
CA ALA A 56 5.55 4.57 24.43
C ALA A 56 7.08 4.74 24.34
N GLY A 57 7.68 4.26 23.25
CA GLY A 57 9.13 4.21 23.05
C GLY A 57 9.83 3.12 23.87
N ALA A 58 11.07 2.80 23.50
CA ALA A 58 11.81 1.68 24.08
C ALA A 58 12.04 1.81 25.60
N ALA A 59 12.22 3.04 26.10
CA ALA A 59 12.48 3.27 27.52
C ALA A 59 11.28 2.92 28.40
N VAL A 60 10.04 3.22 27.97
CA VAL A 60 8.84 2.87 28.73
C VAL A 60 8.55 1.38 28.62
N LEU A 61 8.78 0.76 27.46
CA LEU A 61 8.72 -0.69 27.30
C LEU A 61 9.66 -1.40 28.29
N ALA A 62 10.93 -0.97 28.35
CA ALA A 62 11.91 -1.53 29.26
C ALA A 62 11.52 -1.34 30.74
N GLY A 63 11.05 -0.15 31.12
CA GLY A 63 10.59 0.09 32.49
C GLY A 63 9.32 -0.70 32.87
N ALA A 64 8.43 -0.98 31.91
CA ALA A 64 7.30 -1.88 32.12
C ALA A 64 7.78 -3.33 32.38
N VAL A 65 8.70 -3.82 31.54
CA VAL A 65 9.31 -5.15 31.70
C VAL A 65 10.02 -5.25 33.05
N GLU A 66 10.84 -4.27 33.43
CA GLU A 66 11.52 -4.23 34.71
C GLU A 66 10.52 -4.29 35.89
N GLN A 67 9.50 -3.44 35.87
CA GLN A 67 8.50 -3.38 36.94
C GLN A 67 7.73 -4.71 37.08
N LEU A 68 7.32 -5.31 35.97
CA LEU A 68 6.54 -6.55 35.95
C LEU A 68 7.41 -7.77 36.31
N ARG A 69 8.67 -7.82 35.85
CA ARG A 69 9.65 -8.85 36.23
C ARG A 69 10.06 -8.73 37.71
N ALA A 70 10.08 -7.54 38.28
CA ALA A 70 10.30 -7.36 39.71
C ALA A 70 9.13 -7.88 40.56
N ALA A 71 7.89 -7.82 40.03
CA ALA A 71 6.71 -8.37 40.69
C ALA A 71 6.64 -9.90 40.57
N ASN A 72 7.03 -10.46 39.42
CA ASN A 72 7.19 -11.90 39.22
C ASN A 72 8.59 -12.23 38.66
N PRO A 73 9.55 -12.72 39.49
CA PRO A 73 10.90 -13.06 39.02
C PRO A 73 10.95 -14.21 38.00
N ASN A 74 9.93 -15.06 37.94
CA ASN A 74 9.83 -16.14 36.94
C ASN A 74 9.27 -15.59 35.62
N THR A 75 9.94 -14.58 35.06
CA THR A 75 9.52 -13.89 33.84
C THR A 75 10.46 -14.17 32.67
N VAL A 76 9.89 -14.53 31.53
CA VAL A 76 10.52 -14.37 30.21
C VAL A 76 10.00 -13.11 29.55
N PHE A 77 10.88 -12.28 29.00
CA PHE A 77 10.47 -11.27 28.02
C PHE A 77 10.71 -11.85 26.62
N ALA A 78 9.62 -12.04 25.87
CA ALA A 78 9.62 -12.68 24.56
C ALA A 78 9.11 -11.73 23.48
N ALA A 79 9.37 -12.06 22.22
CA ALA A 79 8.79 -11.35 21.09
C ALA A 79 8.36 -12.26 19.94
N ALA A 80 7.39 -11.81 19.15
CA ALA A 80 6.94 -12.51 17.95
C ALA A 80 7.44 -11.83 16.66
N GLY A 81 8.71 -11.41 16.61
CA GLY A 81 9.35 -10.88 15.39
C GLY A 81 9.04 -9.42 15.07
N ASP A 82 9.66 -8.95 13.99
CA ASP A 82 9.63 -7.57 13.47
C ASP A 82 10.00 -6.52 14.52
N LEU A 83 11.11 -6.81 15.20
CA LEU A 83 11.71 -5.90 16.18
C LEU A 83 12.49 -4.79 15.47
N ILE A 84 13.15 -5.15 14.36
CA ILE A 84 13.95 -4.29 13.49
C ILE A 84 13.35 -4.27 12.08
N GLY A 85 13.93 -3.47 11.17
CA GLY A 85 13.35 -3.27 9.85
C GLY A 85 12.02 -2.51 9.89
N ALA A 86 11.57 -2.02 8.73
CA ALA A 86 10.54 -0.98 8.65
C ALA A 86 10.74 0.19 9.63
N SER A 87 11.98 0.51 9.98
CA SER A 87 12.28 1.33 11.15
C SER A 87 12.05 2.82 10.96
N THR A 88 11.67 3.50 12.04
CA THR A 88 11.72 4.98 12.08
C THR A 88 13.14 5.49 11.92
N PHE A 89 13.28 6.73 11.43
CA PHE A 89 14.53 7.29 10.93
C PHE A 89 15.74 7.09 11.86
N GLU A 90 15.59 7.33 13.16
CA GLU A 90 16.69 7.25 14.12
C GLU A 90 17.27 5.84 14.22
N SER A 91 16.43 4.82 14.12
CA SER A 91 16.86 3.42 14.11
C SER A 91 17.38 3.02 12.72
N PHE A 92 16.63 3.36 11.67
CA PHE A 92 16.97 3.05 10.26
C PHE A 92 18.36 3.55 9.87
N ILE A 93 18.67 4.83 10.12
CA ILE A 93 19.95 5.44 9.70
C ILE A 93 21.16 4.87 10.45
N GLN A 94 20.92 4.13 11.54
CA GLN A 94 21.93 3.48 12.37
C GLN A 94 21.88 1.95 12.25
N HIS A 95 21.26 1.42 11.18
CA HIS A 95 21.14 -0.01 10.91
C HIS A 95 20.50 -0.78 12.09
N ASP A 96 19.50 -0.18 12.73
CA ASP A 96 18.78 -0.73 13.89
C ASP A 96 19.59 -1.03 15.15
N ARG A 97 20.87 -0.64 15.18
CA ARG A 97 21.72 -0.79 16.38
C ARG A 97 21.07 -0.20 17.65
N PRO A 98 20.47 1.01 17.63
CA PRO A 98 19.82 1.55 18.82
C PRO A 98 18.66 0.69 19.33
N THR A 99 17.90 0.08 18.43
CA THR A 99 16.81 -0.85 18.74
C THR A 99 17.35 -2.09 19.43
N ILE A 100 18.36 -2.73 18.83
CA ILE A 100 19.01 -3.92 19.38
C ILE A 100 19.56 -3.62 20.78
N ALA A 101 20.28 -2.51 20.93
CA ALA A 101 20.83 -2.11 22.22
C ALA A 101 19.76 -1.85 23.29
N ALA A 102 18.64 -1.21 22.92
CA ALA A 102 17.55 -0.96 23.84
C ALA A 102 16.83 -2.24 24.28
N LEU A 103 16.66 -3.21 23.38
CA LEU A 103 16.02 -4.50 23.69
C LEU A 103 16.95 -5.46 24.45
N ASN A 104 18.26 -5.42 24.20
CA ASN A 104 19.25 -6.10 25.05
C ASN A 104 19.15 -5.57 26.49
N GLU A 105 19.13 -4.24 26.66
CA GLU A 105 19.04 -3.62 27.99
C GLU A 105 17.68 -3.88 28.67
N ALA A 106 16.59 -3.93 27.92
CA ALA A 106 15.28 -4.37 28.43
C ALA A 106 15.28 -5.84 28.88
N GLY A 107 16.31 -6.61 28.51
CA GLY A 107 16.46 -8.03 28.82
C GLY A 107 15.47 -8.87 28.04
N LEU A 108 15.36 -8.66 26.72
CA LEU A 108 14.67 -9.59 25.83
C LEU A 108 15.40 -10.94 25.86
N ASP A 109 14.66 -12.02 26.07
CA ASP A 109 15.23 -13.37 26.21
C ASP A 109 15.18 -14.14 24.87
N VAL A 110 14.05 -14.07 24.16
CA VAL A 110 13.78 -14.84 22.93
C VAL A 110 12.85 -14.08 21.98
N SER A 111 13.03 -14.25 20.67
CA SER A 111 12.12 -13.72 19.66
C SER A 111 11.93 -14.71 18.51
N ALA A 112 10.72 -14.78 17.95
CA ALA A 112 10.56 -15.28 16.59
C ALA A 112 11.35 -14.41 15.59
N VAL A 113 11.75 -15.00 14.46
CA VAL A 113 12.16 -14.23 13.28
C VAL A 113 10.90 -13.75 12.57
N GLY A 114 10.78 -12.45 12.35
CA GLY A 114 9.77 -11.85 11.48
C GLY A 114 10.29 -11.61 10.06
N ASN A 115 9.44 -11.10 9.19
CA ASN A 115 9.85 -10.83 7.81
C ASN A 115 10.83 -9.66 7.73
N HIS A 116 10.67 -8.62 8.58
CA HIS A 116 11.52 -7.44 8.54
C HIS A 116 12.93 -7.68 9.13
N GLU A 117 13.13 -8.75 9.91
CA GLU A 117 14.47 -9.25 10.23
C GLU A 117 15.25 -9.71 8.98
N LEU A 118 14.56 -10.00 7.87
CA LEU A 118 15.11 -10.47 6.60
C LEU A 118 15.11 -9.40 5.49
N ASP A 119 14.80 -8.13 5.81
CA ASP A 119 14.81 -7.01 4.84
C ASP A 119 16.15 -6.90 4.09
N GLN A 120 17.25 -7.08 4.81
CA GLN A 120 18.62 -7.03 4.27
C GLN A 120 19.15 -8.41 3.88
N GLY A 121 18.28 -9.44 3.91
CA GLY A 121 18.58 -10.82 3.59
C GLY A 121 19.10 -11.65 4.77
N TYR A 122 19.14 -12.97 4.56
CA TYR A 122 19.49 -13.95 5.57
C TYR A 122 20.92 -13.77 6.11
N THR A 123 21.88 -13.45 5.24
CA THR A 123 23.27 -13.18 5.68
C THR A 123 23.33 -12.03 6.68
N ASP A 124 22.52 -10.98 6.49
CA ASP A 124 22.48 -9.86 7.42
C ASP A 124 21.90 -10.28 8.79
N LEU A 125 20.82 -11.06 8.79
CA LEU A 125 20.25 -11.62 10.02
C LEU A 125 21.30 -12.41 10.82
N VAL A 126 22.01 -13.35 10.18
CA VAL A 126 22.95 -14.22 10.91
C VAL A 126 24.30 -13.58 11.20
N GLU A 127 24.89 -12.82 10.27
CA GLU A 127 26.25 -12.28 10.40
C GLU A 127 26.31 -10.89 11.02
N ARG A 128 25.21 -10.12 10.99
CA ARG A 128 25.12 -8.83 11.68
C ARG A 128 24.22 -8.94 12.90
N VAL A 129 22.92 -9.18 12.72
CA VAL A 129 21.94 -9.04 13.80
C VAL A 129 22.21 -10.03 14.94
N MET A 130 22.28 -11.33 14.63
CA MET A 130 22.48 -12.41 15.60
C MET A 130 23.94 -12.58 16.04
N ALA A 131 24.89 -12.26 15.17
CA ALA A 131 26.30 -12.39 15.51
C ALA A 131 26.66 -11.45 16.68
N PRO A 132 27.56 -11.86 17.59
CA PRO A 132 27.97 -11.03 18.71
C PRO A 132 28.47 -9.64 18.25
N TYR A 133 28.17 -8.64 19.07
CA TYR A 133 28.71 -7.30 18.87
C TYR A 133 30.24 -7.33 18.90
N ASP A 134 30.86 -6.73 17.87
CA ASP A 134 32.29 -6.48 17.84
C ASP A 134 32.54 -5.08 17.26
N ALA A 135 33.29 -4.26 17.97
CA ALA A 135 33.48 -2.86 17.59
C ALA A 135 34.20 -2.68 16.23
N GLN A 136 34.85 -3.72 15.71
CA GLN A 136 35.60 -3.70 14.46
C GLN A 136 34.89 -4.48 13.35
N THR A 137 34.37 -5.67 13.65
CA THR A 137 33.83 -6.58 12.63
C THR A 137 32.30 -6.61 12.58
N ASN A 138 31.61 -6.28 13.67
CA ASN A 138 30.15 -6.22 13.72
C ASN A 138 29.65 -5.06 14.61
N PRO A 139 29.88 -3.80 14.20
CA PRO A 139 29.57 -2.65 15.03
C PRO A 139 28.08 -2.29 15.05
N TYR A 140 27.21 -2.95 14.29
CA TYR A 140 25.77 -2.63 14.21
C TYR A 140 24.88 -3.77 14.69
N GLY A 141 25.47 -4.89 15.11
CA GLY A 141 24.78 -6.10 15.51
C GLY A 141 24.85 -6.40 17.00
N GLY A 142 24.63 -7.68 17.33
CA GLY A 142 24.77 -8.20 18.68
C GLY A 142 23.47 -8.24 19.47
N ALA A 143 22.40 -8.78 18.87
CA ALA A 143 21.24 -9.22 19.62
C ALA A 143 21.67 -10.27 20.66
N GLU A 144 21.36 -10.03 21.93
CA GLU A 144 21.70 -10.93 23.03
C GLU A 144 20.62 -11.98 23.30
N TRP A 145 19.41 -11.76 22.78
CA TRP A 145 18.31 -12.73 22.79
C TRP A 145 18.51 -13.82 21.73
N GLN A 146 17.83 -14.95 21.90
CA GLN A 146 17.81 -15.99 20.88
C GLN A 146 16.70 -15.74 19.85
N TYR A 147 17.06 -15.67 18.58
CA TYR A 147 16.09 -15.76 17.49
C TYR A 147 15.72 -17.22 17.21
N VAL A 148 14.42 -17.47 17.00
CA VAL A 148 13.88 -18.80 16.69
C VAL A 148 12.97 -18.80 15.46
N ALA A 149 13.08 -19.82 14.61
CA ALA A 149 12.14 -20.08 13.49
C ALA A 149 12.24 -21.52 12.98
N ALA A 150 11.38 -22.41 13.47
CA ALA A 150 11.32 -23.81 13.09
C ALA A 150 10.99 -24.04 11.62
N ASN A 151 10.22 -23.14 11.00
CA ASN A 151 9.80 -23.27 9.61
C ASN A 151 10.78 -22.64 8.60
N LEU A 152 11.89 -22.05 9.05
CA LEU A 152 12.91 -21.48 8.17
C LEU A 152 14.04 -22.50 7.97
N LYS A 153 14.11 -23.10 6.78
CA LYS A 153 15.07 -24.15 6.45
C LYS A 153 16.10 -23.69 5.42
N MET A 154 17.30 -24.24 5.51
CA MET A 154 18.30 -24.12 4.45
C MET A 154 17.90 -25.02 3.28
N ARG A 155 17.57 -24.43 2.12
CA ARG A 155 17.09 -25.15 0.92
C ARG A 155 18.05 -26.27 0.47
N ALA A 156 19.34 -26.09 0.68
CA ALA A 156 20.37 -27.04 0.24
C ALA A 156 20.45 -28.31 1.13
N THR A 157 20.13 -28.20 2.41
CA THR A 157 20.34 -29.27 3.40
C THR A 157 19.06 -29.76 4.08
N GLY A 158 18.02 -28.91 4.12
CA GLY A 158 16.81 -29.12 4.92
C GLY A 158 17.01 -28.88 6.42
N GLU A 159 18.20 -28.46 6.84
CA GLU A 159 18.52 -28.09 8.22
C GLU A 159 17.89 -26.74 8.58
N ASP A 160 17.73 -26.46 9.87
CA ASP A 160 17.21 -25.17 10.33
C ASP A 160 18.18 -24.05 9.96
N ALA A 161 17.65 -22.93 9.45
CA ALA A 161 18.45 -21.75 9.11
C ALA A 161 18.83 -20.95 10.37
N VAL A 162 17.94 -20.92 11.35
CA VAL A 162 18.18 -20.39 12.70
C VAL A 162 17.69 -21.43 13.70
N PRO A 163 18.03 -21.37 15.00
CA PRO A 163 17.47 -22.31 15.98
C PRO A 163 15.95 -22.45 15.87
N ALA A 164 15.40 -23.66 15.92
CA ALA A 164 13.95 -23.87 15.82
C ALA A 164 13.20 -23.41 17.09
N SER A 165 13.86 -23.57 18.25
CA SER A 165 13.28 -23.29 19.57
C SER A 165 14.32 -22.83 20.60
N TRP A 166 13.83 -22.47 21.80
CA TRP A 166 14.62 -22.12 22.97
C TRP A 166 13.93 -22.60 24.26
N LEU A 167 14.69 -23.08 25.25
CA LEU A 167 14.17 -23.62 26.52
C LEU A 167 14.66 -22.77 27.71
N LYS A 168 13.74 -22.41 28.61
CA LYS A 168 14.03 -21.69 29.85
C LYS A 168 13.70 -22.55 31.07
N ASP A 169 14.68 -22.67 31.96
CA ASP A 169 14.57 -23.40 33.22
C ASP A 169 14.28 -22.42 34.38
N PHE A 170 13.17 -22.63 35.09
CA PHE A 170 12.78 -21.91 36.31
C PHE A 170 12.90 -22.77 37.59
N GLY A 171 13.69 -23.84 37.54
CA GLY A 171 13.88 -24.80 38.63
C GLY A 171 12.98 -26.01 38.45
N ASP A 172 11.82 -25.99 39.08
CA ASP A 172 10.87 -27.12 39.03
C ASP A 172 9.91 -27.04 37.82
N VAL A 173 10.05 -26.01 36.97
CA VAL A 173 9.24 -25.80 35.76
C VAL A 173 10.15 -25.39 34.60
N GLN A 174 9.98 -26.01 33.43
CA GLN A 174 10.68 -25.67 32.20
C GLN A 174 9.69 -25.16 31.14
N VAL A 175 10.03 -24.06 30.47
CA VAL A 175 9.20 -23.46 29.41
C VAL A 175 9.95 -23.43 28.09
N GLY A 176 9.38 -24.06 27.07
CA GLY A 176 9.88 -24.08 25.71
C GLY A 176 9.22 -23.01 24.84
N PHE A 177 9.99 -22.44 23.92
CA PHE A 177 9.55 -21.43 22.97
C PHE A 177 9.88 -21.90 21.56
N VAL A 178 8.86 -22.16 20.74
CA VAL A 178 9.01 -22.51 19.32
C VAL A 178 8.85 -21.24 18.49
N GLY A 179 9.71 -21.05 17.48
CA GLY A 179 9.60 -19.92 16.57
C GLY A 179 8.95 -20.29 15.24
N ALA A 180 8.27 -19.35 14.59
CA ALA A 180 7.89 -19.48 13.18
C ALA A 180 7.74 -18.10 12.50
N VAL A 181 7.97 -18.04 11.18
CA VAL A 181 7.76 -16.86 10.33
C VAL A 181 6.62 -17.12 9.35
N THR A 182 5.90 -16.09 8.92
CA THR A 182 4.81 -16.21 7.91
C THR A 182 5.24 -16.99 6.67
N GLU A 183 4.34 -17.85 6.18
CA GLU A 183 4.53 -18.59 4.92
C GLU A 183 4.55 -17.67 3.68
N GLU A 184 4.09 -16.42 3.85
CA GLU A 184 4.09 -15.39 2.80
C GLU A 184 5.43 -14.70 2.61
N LEU A 185 6.45 -15.02 3.42
CA LEU A 185 7.79 -14.41 3.39
C LEU A 185 8.38 -14.24 1.97
N PRO A 186 8.30 -15.21 1.04
CA PRO A 186 8.83 -15.04 -0.33
C PRO A 186 8.20 -13.87 -1.11
N SER A 187 7.04 -13.42 -0.66
CA SER A 187 6.32 -12.30 -1.25
C SER A 187 6.68 -10.95 -0.61
N LEU A 188 7.21 -10.97 0.60
CA LEU A 188 7.42 -9.82 1.49
C LEU A 188 8.86 -9.29 1.48
N VAL A 189 9.85 -10.12 1.16
CA VAL A 189 11.27 -9.70 1.14
C VAL A 189 11.91 -9.92 -0.21
N SER A 190 13.08 -9.32 -0.43
CA SER A 190 13.84 -9.47 -1.67
C SER A 190 14.14 -10.94 -1.95
N PRO A 191 13.72 -11.50 -3.11
CA PRO A 191 13.99 -12.90 -3.44
C PRO A 191 15.48 -13.26 -3.45
N GLY A 192 16.34 -12.29 -3.77
CA GLY A 192 17.79 -12.48 -3.73
C GLY A 192 18.35 -12.63 -2.31
N GLY A 193 17.74 -11.95 -1.33
CA GLY A 193 18.18 -11.97 0.07
C GLY A 193 17.84 -13.26 0.82
N ILE A 194 16.89 -14.05 0.32
CA ILE A 194 16.43 -15.31 0.91
C ILE A 194 16.57 -16.51 -0.04
N ALA A 195 17.36 -16.39 -1.11
CA ALA A 195 17.44 -17.42 -2.16
C ALA A 195 17.87 -18.81 -1.64
N GLU A 196 18.64 -18.84 -0.55
CA GLU A 196 19.10 -20.07 0.11
C GLU A 196 18.11 -20.65 1.12
N LEU A 197 17.03 -19.93 1.42
CA LEU A 197 16.02 -20.34 2.38
C LEU A 197 14.85 -21.04 1.69
N GLU A 198 14.22 -21.93 2.44
CA GLU A 198 12.93 -22.56 2.19
C GLU A 198 12.03 -22.29 3.39
N VAL A 199 10.80 -21.84 3.11
CA VAL A 199 9.78 -21.63 4.14
C VAL A 199 8.88 -22.86 4.14
N ALA A 200 8.97 -23.64 5.21
CA ALA A 200 8.15 -24.83 5.42
C ALA A 200 6.82 -24.46 6.09
N SER A 201 5.93 -25.46 6.25
CA SER A 201 4.66 -25.25 6.95
C SER A 201 4.88 -24.87 8.41
N ILE A 202 4.19 -23.82 8.87
CA ILE A 202 4.22 -23.40 10.28
C ILE A 202 3.70 -24.52 11.18
N VAL A 203 2.53 -25.08 10.86
CA VAL A 203 1.88 -26.12 11.68
C VAL A 203 2.75 -27.36 11.81
N ASP A 204 3.23 -27.91 10.69
CA ASP A 204 4.00 -29.15 10.71
C ASP A 204 5.29 -29.01 11.51
N THR A 205 6.01 -27.90 11.33
CA THR A 205 7.29 -27.67 11.99
C THR A 205 7.12 -27.28 13.45
N ALA A 206 6.11 -26.47 13.78
CA ALA A 206 5.82 -26.11 15.17
C ALA A 206 5.39 -27.31 16.00
N ASN A 207 4.56 -28.20 15.43
CA ASN A 207 4.12 -29.42 16.10
C ASN A 207 5.30 -30.37 16.37
N ALA A 208 6.15 -30.59 15.37
CA ALA A 208 7.33 -31.45 15.52
C ALA A 208 8.31 -30.92 16.57
N GLU A 209 8.50 -29.60 16.63
CA GLU A 209 9.40 -28.96 17.59
C GLU A 209 8.80 -28.92 19.01
N ALA A 210 7.49 -28.73 19.14
CA ALA A 210 6.80 -28.84 20.42
C ALA A 210 6.96 -30.25 21.03
N ASP A 211 6.77 -31.30 20.23
CA ASP A 211 7.01 -32.69 20.66
C ASP A 211 8.46 -32.90 21.13
N ALA A 212 9.44 -32.27 20.46
CA ALA A 212 10.84 -32.33 20.84
C ALA A 212 11.10 -31.64 22.19
N LEU A 213 10.55 -30.44 22.40
CA LEU A 213 10.67 -29.71 23.67
C LEU A 213 10.05 -30.47 24.84
N VAL A 214 8.86 -31.06 24.66
CA VAL A 214 8.23 -31.90 25.70
C VAL A 214 9.10 -33.12 25.99
N ALA A 215 9.68 -33.75 24.98
CA ALA A 215 10.62 -34.86 25.18
C ALA A 215 11.92 -34.45 25.91
N GLU A 216 12.31 -33.17 25.83
CA GLU A 216 13.42 -32.58 26.58
C GLU A 216 13.05 -32.13 28.00
N GLY A 217 11.75 -32.11 28.34
CA GLY A 217 11.25 -31.81 29.69
C GLY A 217 10.47 -30.50 29.81
N ALA A 218 10.09 -29.84 28.72
CA ALA A 218 9.22 -28.67 28.79
C ALA A 218 7.84 -29.03 29.38
N ASP A 219 7.44 -28.28 30.40
CA ASP A 219 6.11 -28.36 31.04
C ASP A 219 5.10 -27.42 30.35
N VAL A 220 5.61 -26.33 29.76
CA VAL A 220 4.82 -25.37 28.98
C VAL A 220 5.53 -25.09 27.66
N VAL A 221 4.81 -25.15 26.55
CA VAL A 221 5.35 -24.77 25.22
C VAL A 221 4.58 -23.59 24.64
N VAL A 222 5.31 -22.55 24.25
CA VAL A 222 4.74 -21.35 23.63
C VAL A 222 5.23 -21.20 22.20
N LEU A 223 4.31 -21.05 21.26
CA LEU A 223 4.63 -20.66 19.90
C LEU A 223 4.76 -19.14 19.81
N LEU A 224 5.94 -18.66 19.45
CA LEU A 224 6.19 -17.30 18.98
C LEU A 224 6.13 -17.33 17.45
N VAL A 225 5.07 -16.77 16.87
CA VAL A 225 4.84 -16.82 15.41
C VAL A 225 4.70 -15.42 14.83
N HIS A 226 5.51 -15.12 13.82
CA HIS A 226 5.38 -13.89 13.04
C HIS A 226 4.42 -14.11 11.86
N ASP A 227 3.18 -14.41 12.22
CA ASP A 227 1.99 -14.48 11.39
C ASP A 227 0.80 -14.11 12.29
N GLY A 228 -0.35 -13.76 11.74
CA GLY A 228 -1.45 -13.25 12.57
C GLY A 228 -2.82 -13.20 11.91
N ALA A 229 -3.82 -12.87 12.73
CA ALA A 229 -5.19 -12.74 12.29
C ALA A 229 -5.43 -11.48 11.45
N GLU A 230 -6.22 -11.59 10.38
CA GLU A 230 -6.62 -10.46 9.54
C GLU A 230 -7.53 -9.45 10.25
N THR A 231 -8.18 -9.84 11.35
CA THR A 231 -9.08 -8.98 12.12
C THR A 231 -8.97 -9.24 13.62
N THR A 232 -9.41 -8.29 14.44
CA THR A 232 -9.50 -8.45 15.90
C THR A 232 -10.71 -9.25 16.37
N GLN A 233 -11.55 -9.75 15.46
CA GLN A 233 -12.74 -10.53 15.81
C GLN A 233 -12.36 -12.01 16.02
N CYS A 234 -12.13 -12.41 17.28
CA CYS A 234 -11.70 -13.78 17.61
C CYS A 234 -12.56 -14.88 16.95
N ALA A 235 -13.88 -14.68 16.87
CA ALA A 235 -14.80 -15.67 16.32
C ALA A 235 -14.61 -15.95 14.81
N SER A 236 -13.99 -15.03 14.06
CA SER A 236 -13.73 -15.24 12.63
C SER A 236 -12.41 -15.97 12.36
N MET A 237 -11.46 -15.94 13.31
CA MET A 237 -10.10 -16.46 13.10
C MET A 237 -10.09 -17.96 12.71
N PRO A 238 -10.82 -18.87 13.39
CA PRO A 238 -10.78 -20.29 13.04
C PRO A 238 -11.46 -20.62 11.71
N THR A 239 -12.26 -19.69 11.16
CA THR A 239 -13.05 -19.90 9.94
C THR A 239 -12.51 -19.13 8.74
N ALA A 240 -11.42 -18.37 8.91
CA ALA A 240 -10.78 -17.67 7.82
C ALA A 240 -10.11 -18.67 6.85
N ASP A 241 -9.93 -18.25 5.60
CA ASP A 241 -9.30 -19.06 4.54
C ASP A 241 -7.84 -18.61 4.35
N ASN A 242 -7.03 -18.74 5.40
CA ASN A 242 -5.62 -18.32 5.41
C ASN A 242 -4.74 -19.25 6.26
N ALA A 243 -3.41 -19.07 6.18
CA ALA A 243 -2.44 -19.91 6.88
C ALA A 243 -2.58 -19.81 8.41
N PHE A 244 -2.81 -18.61 8.95
CA PHE A 244 -2.96 -18.41 10.39
C PHE A 244 -4.19 -19.14 10.98
N ALA A 245 -5.28 -19.28 10.23
CA ALA A 245 -6.41 -20.11 10.64
C ALA A 245 -6.01 -21.58 10.82
N GLN A 246 -5.09 -22.10 10.00
CA GLN A 246 -4.55 -23.46 10.18
C GLN A 246 -3.70 -23.54 11.45
N VAL A 247 -2.88 -22.51 11.74
CA VAL A 247 -2.13 -22.41 13.00
C VAL A 247 -3.06 -22.49 14.21
N VAL A 248 -4.19 -21.77 14.19
CA VAL A 248 -5.18 -21.81 15.29
C VAL A 248 -5.83 -23.20 15.43
N ASN A 249 -6.16 -23.86 14.32
CA ASN A 249 -6.96 -25.09 14.31
C ASN A 249 -6.16 -26.40 14.41
N GLU A 250 -4.93 -26.43 13.91
CA GLU A 250 -4.19 -27.68 13.62
C GLU A 250 -2.91 -27.85 14.46
N LEU A 251 -2.61 -26.91 15.35
CA LEU A 251 -1.50 -27.05 16.31
C LEU A 251 -1.79 -28.12 17.36
N SER A 252 -0.78 -28.97 17.59
CA SER A 252 -0.71 -30.05 18.58
C SER A 252 -1.16 -29.56 19.96
N PRO A 253 -1.85 -30.40 20.77
CA PRO A 253 -2.21 -30.06 22.14
C PRO A 253 -1.00 -29.86 23.08
N GLU A 254 0.22 -30.13 22.62
CA GLU A 254 1.45 -29.82 23.37
C GLU A 254 1.82 -28.33 23.32
N VAL A 255 1.26 -27.53 22.40
CA VAL A 255 1.46 -26.08 22.38
C VAL A 255 0.43 -25.42 23.31
N ASP A 256 0.88 -24.80 24.40
CA ASP A 256 0.02 -24.21 25.41
C ASP A 256 -0.46 -22.79 25.07
N ALA A 257 0.31 -22.03 24.27
CA ALA A 257 -0.06 -20.67 23.88
C ALA A 257 0.54 -20.24 22.54
N ILE A 258 -0.12 -19.27 21.90
CA ILE A 258 0.34 -18.62 20.68
C ILE A 258 0.51 -17.12 20.97
N VAL A 259 1.73 -16.63 20.81
CA VAL A 259 2.06 -15.21 20.76
C VAL A 259 2.35 -14.87 19.30
N SER A 260 1.55 -13.97 18.75
CA SER A 260 1.48 -13.67 17.31
C SER A 260 1.84 -12.22 16.97
N GLY A 261 2.15 -11.95 15.71
CA GLY A 261 2.55 -10.64 15.20
C GLY A 261 2.08 -10.37 13.77
N HIS A 262 2.89 -9.65 12.99
CA HIS A 262 2.80 -9.42 11.54
C HIS A 262 1.65 -8.51 11.09
N THR A 263 0.45 -8.77 11.59
CA THR A 263 -0.79 -8.08 11.18
C THR A 263 -1.05 -6.77 11.92
N HIS A 264 -0.21 -6.44 12.91
CA HIS A 264 -0.25 -5.20 13.70
C HIS A 264 -1.50 -5.02 14.57
N LEU A 265 -2.32 -6.07 14.72
CA LEU A 265 -3.58 -6.03 15.46
C LEU A 265 -3.39 -6.48 16.91
N ALA A 266 -3.94 -5.70 17.85
CA ALA A 266 -3.96 -6.08 19.25
C ALA A 266 -5.20 -6.95 19.54
N TYR A 267 -5.00 -8.17 20.01
CA TYR A 267 -6.06 -9.09 20.42
C TYR A 267 -5.61 -10.05 21.52
N ASP A 268 -6.57 -10.52 22.29
CA ASP A 268 -6.42 -11.47 23.39
C ASP A 268 -7.59 -12.45 23.29
N CYS A 269 -7.39 -13.49 22.49
CA CYS A 269 -8.38 -14.51 22.18
C CYS A 269 -8.03 -15.82 22.88
N ALA A 270 -9.00 -16.70 23.05
CA ALA A 270 -8.78 -18.06 23.52
C ALA A 270 -9.69 -19.05 22.77
N PHE A 271 -9.15 -20.22 22.43
CA PHE A 271 -9.86 -21.23 21.66
C PHE A 271 -9.80 -22.60 22.33
N PRO A 272 -10.89 -23.40 22.33
CA PRO A 272 -10.90 -24.72 22.93
C PRO A 272 -9.94 -25.66 22.21
N VAL A 273 -9.24 -26.49 22.99
CA VAL A 273 -8.44 -27.62 22.49
C VAL A 273 -9.13 -28.91 22.92
N ASP A 274 -9.57 -29.72 21.96
CA ASP A 274 -10.41 -30.90 22.23
C ASP A 274 -9.71 -31.91 23.15
N GLU A 275 -8.40 -32.12 22.98
CA GLU A 275 -7.58 -33.01 23.79
C GLU A 275 -7.34 -32.50 25.22
N TRP A 276 -7.62 -31.23 25.49
CA TRP A 276 -7.55 -30.65 26.83
C TRP A 276 -8.84 -30.85 27.63
N ALA A 277 -9.82 -31.58 27.09
CA ALA A 277 -11.05 -31.93 27.81
C ALA A 277 -10.74 -32.65 29.14
N GLY A 278 -10.83 -31.90 30.24
CA GLY A 278 -10.56 -32.39 31.61
C GLY A 278 -9.33 -31.78 32.29
N ARG A 279 -8.53 -30.97 31.59
CA ARG A 279 -7.52 -30.09 32.19
C ARG A 279 -8.19 -28.94 32.96
N ALA A 280 -7.44 -28.28 33.84
CA ALA A 280 -7.92 -27.08 34.53
C ALA A 280 -8.07 -25.90 33.55
N VAL A 281 -7.13 -25.76 32.61
CA VAL A 281 -7.19 -24.83 31.48
C VAL A 281 -7.54 -25.62 30.23
N THR A 282 -8.64 -25.26 29.58
CA THR A 282 -9.18 -26.00 28.40
C THR A 282 -9.12 -25.20 27.10
N GLU A 283 -8.70 -23.93 27.18
CA GLU A 283 -8.61 -23.03 26.03
C GLU A 283 -7.17 -22.53 25.88
N ARG A 284 -6.67 -22.55 24.65
CA ARG A 284 -5.35 -22.03 24.27
C ARG A 284 -5.46 -20.52 24.00
N PRO A 285 -4.69 -19.67 24.69
CA PRO A 285 -4.62 -18.26 24.37
C PRO A 285 -3.91 -18.02 23.04
N VAL A 286 -4.43 -17.08 22.27
CA VAL A 286 -3.87 -16.57 21.01
C VAL A 286 -3.86 -15.05 21.12
N VAL A 287 -2.66 -14.49 21.31
CA VAL A 287 -2.49 -13.09 21.70
C VAL A 287 -1.56 -12.34 20.76
N SER A 288 -1.79 -11.05 20.60
CA SER A 288 -0.86 -10.11 19.96
C SER A 288 -0.95 -8.75 20.66
N ALA A 289 0.19 -8.07 20.80
CA ALA A 289 0.29 -6.78 21.47
C ALA A 289 -0.04 -5.61 20.51
N GLY A 290 -0.36 -5.89 19.25
CA GLY A 290 -0.55 -4.89 18.21
C GLY A 290 0.77 -4.55 17.54
N GLN A 291 1.28 -3.35 17.76
CA GLN A 291 2.48 -2.86 17.07
C GLN A 291 3.16 -1.72 17.85
N TYR A 292 4.39 -1.40 17.44
CA TYR A 292 5.11 -0.14 17.71
C TYR A 292 5.33 0.18 19.19
N GLY A 293 5.27 -0.83 20.07
CA GLY A 293 5.35 -0.62 21.51
C GLY A 293 4.15 0.16 22.07
N TYR A 294 2.96 -0.02 21.49
CA TYR A 294 1.71 0.48 22.09
C TYR A 294 1.33 -0.30 23.34
N ASN A 295 1.46 -1.63 23.29
CA ASN A 295 1.09 -2.51 24.36
C ASN A 295 2.18 -3.56 24.61
N LEU A 296 2.01 -4.28 25.72
CA LEU A 296 2.73 -5.49 26.09
C LEU A 296 1.69 -6.56 26.43
N ASN A 297 1.80 -7.76 25.87
CA ASN A 297 1.01 -8.89 26.37
C ASN A 297 1.62 -9.42 27.66
N GLN A 298 0.76 -9.81 28.60
CA GLN A 298 1.14 -10.55 29.79
C GLN A 298 0.35 -11.85 29.80
N LEU A 299 1.05 -12.98 29.86
CA LEU A 299 0.48 -14.30 30.13
C LEU A 299 1.10 -14.80 31.43
N VAL A 300 0.27 -15.23 32.38
CA VAL A 300 0.71 -15.81 33.65
C VAL A 300 0.15 -17.22 33.76
N PHE A 301 1.03 -18.21 33.63
CA PHE A 301 0.73 -19.62 33.81
C PHE A 301 0.99 -20.02 35.26
N SER A 302 -0.02 -20.53 35.95
CA SER A 302 0.17 -21.20 37.22
C SER A 302 0.40 -22.69 36.95
N VAL A 303 1.61 -23.17 37.21
CA VAL A 303 2.04 -24.55 36.89
C VAL A 303 2.21 -25.35 38.19
N ASP A 304 1.64 -26.55 38.25
CA ASP A 304 1.88 -27.48 39.36
C ASP A 304 3.30 -28.08 39.20
N PRO A 305 4.24 -27.79 40.14
CA PRO A 305 5.65 -28.16 39.95
C PRO A 305 5.93 -29.66 40.15
N ASP A 306 4.97 -30.44 40.66
CA ASP A 306 5.12 -31.90 40.81
C ASP A 306 4.69 -32.64 39.54
N SER A 307 3.70 -32.12 38.82
CA SER A 307 3.12 -32.75 37.63
C SER A 307 3.51 -32.10 36.30
N GLY A 308 3.92 -30.82 36.32
CA GLY A 308 4.09 -30.00 35.12
C GLY A 308 2.78 -29.46 34.56
N ASP A 309 1.62 -29.81 35.15
CA ASP A 309 0.32 -29.43 34.61
C ASP A 309 0.03 -27.93 34.81
N VAL A 310 -0.45 -27.25 33.76
CA VAL A 310 -1.01 -25.90 33.86
C VAL A 310 -2.36 -25.95 34.59
N VAL A 311 -2.40 -25.35 35.79
CA VAL A 311 -3.58 -25.32 36.66
C VAL A 311 -4.32 -23.98 36.65
N GLY A 312 -3.73 -22.95 36.04
CA GLY A 312 -4.32 -21.62 35.86
C GLY A 312 -3.62 -20.82 34.76
N LEU A 313 -4.36 -19.91 34.14
CA LEU A 313 -3.86 -19.01 33.11
C LEU A 313 -4.62 -17.68 33.18
N ASP A 314 -3.88 -16.58 33.30
CA ASP A 314 -4.38 -15.21 33.15
C ASP A 314 -3.67 -14.52 31.98
N THR A 315 -4.43 -13.83 31.11
CA THR A 315 -3.90 -13.04 30.00
C THR A 315 -4.37 -11.59 30.05
N ALA A 316 -3.53 -10.67 29.57
CA ALA A 316 -3.89 -9.27 29.42
C ALA A 316 -3.09 -8.56 28.32
N ILE A 317 -3.71 -7.55 27.69
CA ILE A 317 -3.03 -6.52 26.90
C ILE A 317 -2.81 -5.29 27.79
N LEU A 318 -1.55 -4.93 28.02
CA LEU A 318 -1.15 -3.82 28.89
C LEU A 318 -0.72 -2.61 28.05
N PRO A 319 -1.50 -1.50 28.03
CA PRO A 319 -1.09 -0.30 27.32
C PRO A 319 0.13 0.34 28.00
N LEU A 320 1.15 0.70 27.22
CA LEU A 320 2.43 1.17 27.77
C LEU A 320 2.42 2.67 28.04
N ALA A 321 1.97 3.48 27.08
CA ALA A 321 2.06 4.94 27.13
C ALA A 321 1.32 5.52 28.36
N GLY A 322 2.08 6.18 29.23
CA GLY A 322 1.55 6.84 30.43
C GLY A 322 1.27 5.93 31.63
N ASN A 323 1.50 4.61 31.52
CA ASN A 323 1.20 3.66 32.60
C ASN A 323 2.44 3.12 33.33
N TYR A 324 3.62 3.20 32.72
CA TYR A 324 4.88 2.68 33.28
C TYR A 324 5.97 3.76 33.28
N PRO A 325 6.93 3.70 34.23
CA PRO A 325 8.09 4.58 34.21
C PRO A 325 9.00 4.24 33.02
N ALA A 326 9.75 5.23 32.53
CA ALA A 326 10.82 5.00 31.56
C ALA A 326 12.08 4.50 32.27
N ASP A 327 12.69 3.45 31.75
CA ASP A 327 14.03 3.01 32.16
C ASP A 327 15.08 4.07 31.80
N THR A 328 16.01 4.32 32.73
CA THR A 328 16.99 5.40 32.60
C THR A 328 18.15 5.07 31.67
N GLU A 329 18.55 3.80 31.58
CA GLU A 329 19.66 3.37 30.72
C GLU A 329 19.22 3.35 29.26
N VAL A 330 18.06 2.76 28.99
CA VAL A 330 17.42 2.77 27.67
C VAL A 330 17.10 4.19 27.22
N ALA A 331 16.61 5.08 28.10
CA ALA A 331 16.42 6.48 27.75
C ALA A 331 17.74 7.17 27.31
N GLY A 332 18.87 6.77 27.90
CA GLY A 332 20.21 7.19 27.49
C GLY A 332 20.59 6.69 26.09
N ILE A 333 20.30 5.42 25.78
CA ILE A 333 20.50 4.81 24.44
C ILE A 333 19.69 5.58 23.39
N VAL A 334 18.41 5.81 23.64
CA VAL A 334 17.52 6.55 22.73
C VAL A 334 18.02 7.98 22.51
N SER A 335 18.39 8.68 23.59
CA SER A 335 18.89 10.06 23.50
C SER A 335 20.18 10.15 22.66
N LYS A 336 21.07 9.16 22.80
CA LYS A 336 22.28 9.05 21.97
C LYS A 336 21.92 8.78 20.51
N ALA A 337 20.99 7.87 20.25
CA ALA A 337 20.55 7.52 18.91
C ALA A 337 19.99 8.74 18.18
N VAL A 338 19.16 9.55 18.84
CA VAL A 338 18.64 10.81 18.29
C VAL A 338 19.78 11.77 17.93
N ALA A 339 20.75 11.94 18.83
CA ALA A 339 21.88 12.84 18.58
C ALA A 339 22.77 12.36 17.41
N ASP A 340 23.01 11.06 17.29
CA ASP A 340 23.77 10.48 16.19
C ASP A 340 22.99 10.58 14.87
N ALA A 341 21.67 10.37 14.89
CA ALA A 341 20.79 10.51 13.72
C ALA A 341 20.75 11.95 13.18
N GLU A 342 20.91 12.98 14.02
CA GLU A 342 21.09 14.36 13.55
C GLU A 342 22.35 14.52 12.69
N VAL A 343 23.46 13.90 13.11
CA VAL A 343 24.75 13.98 12.41
C VAL A 343 24.72 13.18 11.09
N LEU A 344 24.17 11.96 11.14
CA LEU A 344 24.04 11.10 9.96
C LEU A 344 23.00 11.66 8.98
N GLY A 345 21.89 12.18 9.50
CA GLY A 345 20.83 12.79 8.71
C GLY A 345 21.19 14.10 8.01
N ALA A 346 22.26 14.76 8.47
CA ALA A 346 22.82 15.94 7.80
C ALA A 346 23.68 15.58 6.58
N GLN A 347 24.01 14.30 6.36
CA GLN A 347 24.79 13.89 5.19
C GLN A 347 24.00 14.10 3.88
N PRO A 348 24.67 14.50 2.78
CA PRO A 348 24.06 14.54 1.47
C PRO A 348 23.54 13.16 1.03
N LEU A 349 22.31 13.13 0.54
CA LEU A 349 21.68 11.97 -0.07
C LEU A 349 21.68 12.08 -1.61
N GLY A 350 21.43 13.29 -2.14
CA GLY A 350 21.41 13.55 -3.57
C GLY A 350 21.20 15.02 -3.88
N GLN A 351 21.01 15.35 -5.16
CA GLN A 351 20.71 16.70 -5.61
C GLN A 351 19.29 16.80 -6.17
N ILE A 352 18.62 17.91 -5.90
CA ILE A 352 17.30 18.24 -6.46
C ILE A 352 17.38 19.60 -7.17
N GLU A 353 16.68 19.77 -8.29
CA GLU A 353 16.69 21.04 -9.04
C GLU A 353 16.01 22.17 -8.25
N GLY A 354 14.96 21.83 -7.52
CA GLY A 354 14.16 22.75 -6.73
C GLY A 354 13.55 22.08 -5.50
N ALA A 355 12.75 22.81 -4.74
CA ALA A 355 12.01 22.22 -3.63
C ALA A 355 10.80 21.46 -4.16
N PHE A 356 10.57 20.24 -3.68
CA PHE A 356 9.29 19.57 -3.84
C PHE A 356 8.40 19.97 -2.66
N ASN A 357 7.29 20.63 -2.96
CA ASN A 357 6.47 21.30 -1.97
C ASN A 357 5.16 20.56 -1.79
N ARG A 358 4.61 20.59 -0.57
CA ARG A 358 3.18 20.33 -0.34
C ARG A 358 2.36 21.53 -0.79
N ALA A 359 1.07 21.30 -1.01
CA ALA A 359 0.12 22.35 -1.33
C ALA A 359 -0.09 23.31 -0.14
N LYS A 360 -0.36 24.59 -0.45
CA LYS A 360 -0.50 25.67 0.54
C LYS A 360 -1.76 26.50 0.31
N LEU A 361 -2.39 26.91 1.41
CA LEU A 361 -3.44 27.93 1.43
C LEU A 361 -2.82 29.34 1.32
N ALA A 362 -3.65 30.35 1.09
CA ALA A 362 -3.24 31.77 1.09
C ALA A 362 -2.55 32.22 2.39
N SER A 363 -2.86 31.57 3.52
CA SER A 363 -2.20 31.79 4.82
C SER A 363 -0.77 31.26 4.88
N GLY A 364 -0.35 30.42 3.92
CA GLY A 364 0.91 29.68 3.92
C GLY A 364 0.86 28.35 4.69
N SER A 365 -0.27 28.00 5.33
CA SER A 365 -0.46 26.68 5.95
C SER A 365 -0.69 25.60 4.89
N GLU A 366 -0.47 24.34 5.26
CA GLU A 366 -0.75 23.18 4.42
C GLU A 366 -2.21 23.20 3.89
N ASN A 367 -2.36 22.93 2.59
CA ASN A 367 -3.63 22.64 1.95
C ASN A 367 -3.65 21.17 1.55
N ARG A 368 -4.33 20.31 2.31
CA ARG A 368 -4.49 18.88 1.93
C ARG A 368 -5.47 18.66 0.78
N GLY A 369 -6.19 19.70 0.37
CA GLY A 369 -7.11 19.66 -0.74
C GLY A 369 -6.46 19.93 -2.10
N GLY A 370 -5.19 20.35 -2.15
CA GLY A 370 -4.54 20.76 -3.39
C GLY A 370 -3.49 19.77 -3.90
N GLU A 371 -3.33 19.71 -5.22
CA GLU A 371 -2.26 18.94 -5.86
C GLU A 371 -0.89 19.54 -5.50
N SER A 372 0.13 18.70 -5.41
CA SER A 372 1.46 19.12 -4.98
C SER A 372 2.58 18.35 -5.66
N THR A 373 3.68 19.04 -5.98
CA THR A 373 4.85 18.44 -6.62
C THR A 373 5.44 17.31 -5.76
N LEU A 374 5.39 17.45 -4.44
CA LEU A 374 5.85 16.41 -3.52
C LEU A 374 4.94 15.19 -3.51
N GLY A 375 3.61 15.38 -3.55
CA GLY A 375 2.67 14.26 -3.59
C GLY A 375 2.84 13.41 -4.84
N ASN A 376 3.00 14.06 -5.99
CA ASN A 376 3.24 13.38 -7.26
C ASN A 376 4.60 12.67 -7.28
N LEU A 377 5.66 13.30 -6.78
CA LEU A 377 6.97 12.66 -6.65
C LEU A 377 6.89 11.41 -5.77
N VAL A 378 6.28 11.52 -4.59
CA VAL A 378 6.21 10.38 -3.66
C VAL A 378 5.38 9.23 -4.25
N ALA A 379 4.27 9.53 -4.91
CA ALA A 379 3.52 8.50 -5.64
C ALA A 379 4.41 7.83 -6.71
N GLU A 380 5.18 8.61 -7.47
CA GLU A 380 6.10 8.07 -8.47
C GLU A 380 7.20 7.19 -7.87
N VAL A 381 7.81 7.61 -6.76
CA VAL A 381 8.80 6.81 -6.01
C VAL A 381 8.20 5.45 -5.61
N GLN A 382 6.98 5.44 -5.10
CA GLN A 382 6.30 4.21 -4.67
C GLN A 382 5.96 3.30 -5.86
N ARG A 383 5.48 3.88 -6.97
CA ARG A 383 5.25 3.14 -8.22
C ARG A 383 6.55 2.53 -8.75
N TRP A 384 7.63 3.32 -8.83
CA TRP A 384 8.95 2.85 -9.27
C TRP A 384 9.44 1.69 -8.40
N ALA A 385 9.41 1.87 -7.08
CA ALA A 385 9.88 0.87 -6.13
C ALA A 385 9.12 -0.46 -6.25
N THR A 386 7.86 -0.43 -6.69
CA THR A 386 6.99 -1.61 -6.80
C THR A 386 6.70 -2.04 -8.25
N SER A 387 7.45 -1.51 -9.21
CA SER A 387 7.28 -1.79 -10.65
C SER A 387 7.80 -3.18 -11.09
N GLY A 388 8.57 -3.86 -10.24
CA GLY A 388 9.03 -5.23 -10.47
C GLY A 388 7.89 -6.25 -10.44
N ALA A 389 8.01 -7.33 -11.21
CA ALA A 389 7.01 -8.40 -11.22
C ALA A 389 6.91 -9.09 -9.85
N GLU A 390 8.03 -9.17 -9.14
CA GLU A 390 8.13 -9.61 -7.75
C GLU A 390 7.51 -8.63 -6.76
N SER A 391 6.97 -7.49 -7.17
CA SER A 391 6.25 -6.55 -6.28
C SER A 391 4.85 -6.22 -6.81
N GLY A 392 4.35 -6.99 -7.79
CA GLY A 392 3.03 -6.81 -8.38
C GLY A 392 2.99 -5.95 -9.65
N ALA A 393 4.15 -5.46 -10.13
CA ALA A 393 4.32 -4.68 -11.35
C ALA A 393 3.46 -3.41 -11.41
N ALA A 394 3.59 -2.56 -10.38
CA ALA A 394 2.81 -1.32 -10.25
C ALA A 394 2.85 -0.44 -11.50
N GLN A 395 1.67 -0.08 -11.97
CA GLN A 395 1.46 0.83 -13.10
C GLN A 395 1.02 2.22 -12.63
N ILE A 396 0.26 2.28 -11.53
CA ILE A 396 -0.25 3.51 -10.93
C ILE A 396 0.13 3.50 -9.46
N ALA A 397 0.38 4.66 -8.86
CA ALA A 397 0.38 4.80 -7.42
C ALA A 397 -0.38 6.02 -6.94
N PHE A 398 -0.94 5.91 -5.73
CA PHE A 398 -1.63 7.00 -5.04
C PHE A 398 -0.98 7.29 -3.70
N MET A 399 -0.79 8.58 -3.41
CA MET A 399 -0.25 9.05 -2.13
C MET A 399 -1.21 10.04 -1.47
N ASN A 400 -1.64 9.75 -0.24
CA ASN A 400 -2.48 10.69 0.50
C ASN A 400 -1.67 11.88 1.04
N PRO A 401 -2.24 13.09 1.03
CA PRO A 401 -1.54 14.30 1.44
C PRO A 401 -1.23 14.30 2.94
N GLY A 402 -1.99 13.54 3.75
CA GLY A 402 -1.76 13.41 5.19
C GLY A 402 -0.51 12.63 5.57
N GLY A 403 -0.03 11.74 4.68
CA GLY A 403 1.21 11.00 4.81
C GLY A 403 2.46 11.84 4.57
N LEU A 404 2.33 13.00 3.92
CA LEU A 404 3.42 13.95 3.66
C LEU A 404 3.58 14.93 4.83
N ARG A 405 4.70 14.88 5.54
CA ARG A 405 4.86 15.60 6.82
C ARG A 405 5.75 16.84 6.75
N ALA A 406 6.57 16.92 5.72
CA ALA A 406 7.46 18.04 5.45
C ALA A 406 7.52 18.35 3.95
N ASP A 407 7.88 19.58 3.60
CA ASP A 407 8.32 19.89 2.24
C ASP A 407 9.75 19.35 2.06
N MET A 408 10.10 18.88 0.86
CA MET A 408 11.45 18.43 0.55
C MET A 408 12.25 19.58 -0.07
N THR A 409 12.77 20.46 0.78
CA THR A 409 13.29 21.77 0.35
C THR A 409 14.71 21.76 -0.19
N GLY A 410 15.50 20.73 0.16
CA GLY A 410 16.96 20.74 0.03
C GLY A 410 17.63 21.81 0.91
N THR A 411 18.96 21.86 0.85
CA THR A 411 19.82 22.86 1.49
C THR A 411 20.52 23.72 0.43
N GLY A 412 20.78 24.98 0.78
CA GLY A 412 21.35 25.99 -0.14
C GLY A 412 20.30 26.90 -0.80
N THR A 413 20.78 27.88 -1.58
CA THR A 413 19.93 28.79 -2.36
C THR A 413 20.24 28.63 -3.84
N GLY A 414 19.22 28.41 -4.67
CA GLY A 414 19.36 28.21 -6.12
C GLY A 414 19.09 26.78 -6.57
N SER A 415 19.60 26.44 -7.75
CA SER A 415 19.56 25.10 -8.37
C SER A 415 20.98 24.70 -8.79
N PRO A 416 21.45 23.47 -8.48
CA PRO A 416 20.75 22.47 -7.68
C PRO A 416 20.82 22.74 -6.17
N ARG A 417 19.99 22.04 -5.40
CA ARG A 417 19.98 22.01 -3.93
C ARG A 417 20.45 20.65 -3.45
N THR A 418 21.19 20.63 -2.35
CA THR A 418 21.62 19.37 -1.72
C THR A 418 20.50 18.85 -0.82
N LEU A 419 19.96 17.69 -1.14
CA LEU A 419 19.01 16.99 -0.28
C LEU A 419 19.77 16.14 0.73
N THR A 420 19.40 16.20 2.01
CA THR A 420 19.99 15.35 3.05
C THR A 420 19.10 14.16 3.39
N TYR A 421 19.68 13.12 3.99
CA TYR A 421 18.92 11.95 4.48
C TYR A 421 17.75 12.35 5.38
N LYS A 422 17.99 13.24 6.35
CA LYS A 422 16.95 13.71 7.26
C LYS A 422 15.79 14.39 6.52
N GLN A 423 16.10 15.20 5.50
CA GLN A 423 15.06 15.90 4.74
C GLN A 423 14.18 14.93 3.95
N ALA A 424 14.76 13.85 3.39
CA ALA A 424 13.96 12.78 2.78
C ALA A 424 13.13 12.03 3.83
N ALA A 425 13.74 11.67 4.96
CA ALA A 425 13.09 10.89 6.01
C ALA A 425 11.89 11.57 6.65
N VAL A 426 11.97 12.87 6.93
CA VAL A 426 10.87 13.60 7.58
C VAL A 426 9.69 13.88 6.65
N VAL A 427 9.79 13.56 5.34
CA VAL A 427 8.63 13.60 4.43
C VAL A 427 7.66 12.48 4.77
N GLN A 428 8.15 11.25 4.95
CA GLN A 428 7.37 10.07 5.31
C GLN A 428 7.93 9.39 6.57
N PRO A 429 7.69 9.96 7.77
CA PRO A 429 8.31 9.50 9.00
C PRO A 429 7.64 8.27 9.63
N PHE A 430 6.61 7.71 8.98
CA PHE A 430 5.79 6.63 9.54
C PHE A 430 6.36 5.24 9.25
N ALA A 431 7.29 5.15 8.29
CA ALA A 431 7.84 3.88 7.83
C ALA A 431 6.73 2.90 7.38
N ASN A 432 5.82 3.38 6.53
CA ASN A 432 4.78 2.50 5.97
C ASN A 432 5.41 1.54 4.97
N THR A 433 4.89 0.32 4.91
CA THR A 433 5.12 -0.58 3.78
C THR A 433 4.32 -0.13 2.56
N LEU A 434 4.77 -0.58 1.37
CA LEU A 434 4.10 -0.37 0.10
C LEU A 434 3.32 -1.61 -0.29
N VAL A 435 2.02 -1.45 -0.54
CA VAL A 435 1.09 -2.54 -0.86
C VAL A 435 0.63 -2.38 -2.29
N ASN A 436 0.87 -3.42 -3.09
CA ASN A 436 0.37 -3.52 -4.45
C ASN A 436 -0.96 -4.28 -4.48
N MET A 437 -1.87 -3.88 -5.36
CA MET A 437 -3.17 -4.52 -5.56
C MET A 437 -3.67 -4.34 -6.99
N ARG A 438 -4.70 -5.11 -7.35
CA ARG A 438 -5.42 -4.95 -8.62
C ARG A 438 -6.71 -4.18 -8.42
N LEU A 439 -6.88 -3.13 -9.22
CA LEU A 439 -8.10 -2.32 -9.29
C LEU A 439 -8.60 -2.27 -10.73
N THR A 440 -9.91 -2.34 -10.90
CA THR A 440 -10.58 -2.02 -12.16
C THR A 440 -10.60 -0.51 -12.40
N GLY A 441 -10.77 -0.05 -13.64
CA GLY A 441 -10.95 1.37 -13.94
C GLY A 441 -12.08 2.01 -13.14
N ALA A 442 -13.20 1.30 -12.95
CA ALA A 442 -14.31 1.78 -12.12
C ALA A 442 -13.95 1.93 -10.63
N GLN A 443 -13.08 1.05 -10.11
CA GLN A 443 -12.57 1.19 -8.75
C GLN A 443 -11.58 2.36 -8.65
N ILE A 444 -10.73 2.57 -9.66
CA ILE A 444 -9.83 3.74 -9.69
C ILE A 444 -10.64 5.04 -9.70
N GLU A 445 -11.70 5.11 -10.51
CA GLU A 445 -12.63 6.24 -10.53
C GLU A 445 -13.25 6.49 -9.15
N SER A 446 -13.71 5.41 -8.49
CA SER A 446 -14.28 5.48 -7.15
C SER A 446 -13.27 5.98 -6.10
N VAL A 447 -12.01 5.55 -6.16
CA VAL A 447 -10.91 6.06 -5.31
C VAL A 447 -10.69 7.56 -5.54
N LEU A 448 -10.76 8.04 -6.79
CA LEU A 448 -10.65 9.46 -7.08
C LEU A 448 -11.86 10.26 -6.58
N GLU A 449 -13.07 9.70 -6.62
CA GLU A 449 -14.28 10.30 -6.03
C GLU A 449 -14.23 10.38 -4.50
N GLU A 450 -13.57 9.42 -3.85
CA GLU A 450 -13.39 9.39 -2.39
C GLU A 450 -12.50 10.54 -1.88
N GLN A 451 -11.78 11.24 -2.76
CA GLN A 451 -11.08 12.49 -2.41
C GLN A 451 -12.04 13.54 -1.82
N TRP A 452 -13.30 13.56 -2.26
CA TRP A 452 -14.38 14.30 -1.62
C TRP A 452 -14.92 13.52 -0.43
N GLN A 453 -14.44 13.87 0.75
CA GLN A 453 -14.63 13.09 1.96
C GLN A 453 -16.09 13.09 2.45
N PRO A 454 -16.52 12.05 3.17
CA PRO A 454 -17.89 11.95 3.70
C PRO A 454 -18.32 13.19 4.48
N ALA A 455 -19.60 13.54 4.38
CA ALA A 455 -20.16 14.70 5.07
C ALA A 455 -19.90 14.65 6.58
N GLY A 456 -19.32 15.72 7.14
CA GLY A 456 -18.95 15.81 8.55
C GLY A 456 -17.52 15.36 8.88
N ALA A 457 -16.76 14.86 7.90
CA ALA A 457 -15.33 14.62 8.05
C ALA A 457 -14.60 15.92 8.47
N SER A 458 -13.60 15.79 9.33
CA SER A 458 -12.79 16.93 9.81
C SER A 458 -12.00 17.60 8.68
N ARG A 459 -11.76 16.87 7.59
CA ARG A 459 -11.12 17.33 6.36
C ARG A 459 -12.08 16.99 5.20
N PRO A 460 -12.67 17.98 4.52
CA PRO A 460 -13.68 17.74 3.50
C PRO A 460 -13.11 17.27 2.16
N PHE A 461 -11.80 17.46 1.94
CA PHE A 461 -11.13 17.09 0.71
C PHE A 461 -9.71 16.60 1.02
N LEU A 462 -9.29 15.50 0.39
CA LEU A 462 -7.92 14.98 0.41
C LEU A 462 -7.47 14.70 -1.02
N ARG A 463 -6.65 15.58 -1.60
CA ARG A 463 -6.12 15.40 -2.96
C ARG A 463 -4.99 14.38 -2.95
N LEU A 464 -5.20 13.26 -3.62
CA LEU A 464 -4.18 12.24 -3.83
C LEU A 464 -3.09 12.78 -4.78
N GLY A 465 -1.83 12.61 -4.39
CA GLY A 465 -0.74 12.63 -5.36
C GLY A 465 -0.80 11.38 -6.23
N VAL A 466 -0.52 11.52 -7.52
CA VAL A 466 -0.60 10.43 -8.49
C VAL A 466 0.76 10.23 -9.17
N SER A 467 1.12 8.99 -9.50
CA SER A 467 2.39 8.65 -10.16
C SER A 467 2.48 9.20 -11.59
N GLU A 468 3.68 9.17 -12.18
CA GLU A 468 3.88 9.63 -13.56
C GLU A 468 3.04 8.78 -14.53
N GLY A 469 2.59 9.40 -15.63
CA GLY A 469 1.76 8.77 -16.65
C GLY A 469 0.27 8.70 -16.34
N PHE A 470 -0.16 8.81 -15.07
CA PHE A 470 -1.57 8.83 -14.71
C PHE A 470 -2.11 10.25 -14.62
N GLU A 471 -3.16 10.55 -15.39
CA GLU A 471 -3.80 11.87 -15.44
C GLU A 471 -5.33 11.71 -15.44
N TYR A 472 -6.05 12.71 -14.95
CA TYR A 472 -7.51 12.72 -14.99
C TYR A 472 -8.09 14.13 -15.08
N THR A 473 -9.28 14.23 -15.67
CA THR A 473 -10.12 15.43 -15.61
C THR A 473 -11.30 15.22 -14.68
N PHE A 474 -11.81 16.32 -14.12
CA PHE A 474 -13.02 16.27 -13.31
C PHE A 474 -13.89 17.53 -13.45
N ASP A 475 -15.19 17.42 -13.23
CA ASP A 475 -16.08 18.57 -13.02
C ASP A 475 -16.21 18.87 -11.52
N PRO A 476 -15.62 19.96 -10.98
CA PRO A 476 -15.79 20.33 -9.58
C PRO A 476 -17.25 20.61 -9.17
N ALA A 477 -18.13 20.90 -10.13
CA ALA A 477 -19.56 21.09 -9.89
C ALA A 477 -20.38 19.79 -10.02
N GLY A 478 -19.74 18.68 -10.41
CA GLY A 478 -20.36 17.37 -10.58
C GLY A 478 -20.98 16.84 -9.29
N ALA A 479 -21.98 15.97 -9.45
CA ALA A 479 -22.61 15.29 -8.34
C ALA A 479 -21.61 14.33 -7.66
N ALA A 480 -21.88 13.95 -6.41
CA ALA A 480 -21.03 12.97 -5.73
C ALA A 480 -21.05 11.62 -6.46
N GLY A 481 -19.86 11.10 -6.81
CA GLY A 481 -19.72 9.87 -7.59
C GLY A 481 -19.79 10.07 -9.10
N ASP A 482 -19.82 11.32 -9.59
CA ASP A 482 -19.97 11.66 -11.02
C ASP A 482 -19.23 12.98 -11.34
N ARG A 483 -18.02 13.13 -10.78
CA ARG A 483 -17.12 14.27 -11.02
C ARG A 483 -15.99 13.89 -11.94
N ILE A 484 -15.45 12.67 -11.86
CA ILE A 484 -14.37 12.25 -12.76
C ILE A 484 -14.90 12.15 -14.19
N THR A 485 -14.29 12.90 -15.11
CA THR A 485 -14.77 13.00 -16.51
C THR A 485 -13.89 12.23 -17.49
N SER A 486 -12.61 12.05 -17.17
CA SER A 486 -11.71 11.18 -17.93
C SER A 486 -10.54 10.72 -17.06
N MET A 487 -9.97 9.57 -17.41
CA MET A 487 -8.72 9.07 -16.83
C MET A 487 -7.85 8.49 -17.94
N THR A 488 -6.55 8.76 -17.89
CA THR A 488 -5.55 8.24 -18.83
C THR A 488 -4.35 7.67 -18.09
N LEU A 489 -3.73 6.66 -18.70
CA LEU A 489 -2.42 6.13 -18.31
C LEU A 489 -1.51 6.11 -19.54
N ASP A 490 -0.39 6.84 -19.49
CA ASP A 490 0.55 7.00 -20.60
C ASP A 490 -0.15 7.50 -21.89
N GLY A 491 -1.13 8.39 -21.73
CA GLY A 491 -1.97 8.92 -22.80
C GLY A 491 -3.06 7.97 -23.32
N ALA A 492 -3.12 6.72 -22.85
CA ALA A 492 -4.18 5.78 -23.21
C ALA A 492 -5.38 5.92 -22.26
N PRO A 493 -6.63 5.99 -22.78
CA PRO A 493 -7.82 6.04 -21.93
C PRO A 493 -7.97 4.80 -21.03
N ILE A 494 -8.35 5.04 -19.78
CA ILE A 494 -8.73 3.99 -18.84
C ILE A 494 -10.22 3.69 -19.02
N THR A 495 -10.53 2.41 -19.19
CA THR A 495 -11.91 1.91 -19.29
C THR A 495 -12.33 1.27 -17.97
N ALA A 496 -13.63 1.32 -17.66
CA ALA A 496 -14.17 0.88 -16.38
C ALA A 496 -13.83 -0.58 -16.02
N ASP A 497 -13.76 -1.45 -17.03
CA ASP A 497 -13.57 -2.90 -16.92
C ASP A 497 -12.11 -3.35 -17.05
N ALA A 498 -11.21 -2.48 -17.53
CA ALA A 498 -9.77 -2.77 -17.54
C ALA A 498 -9.22 -2.82 -16.12
N THR A 499 -8.26 -3.73 -15.86
CA THR A 499 -7.62 -3.90 -14.56
C THR A 499 -6.18 -3.39 -14.60
N TYR A 500 -5.77 -2.67 -13.57
CA TYR A 500 -4.45 -2.09 -13.43
C TYR A 500 -3.80 -2.51 -12.11
N SER A 501 -2.48 -2.61 -12.11
CA SER A 501 -1.69 -2.78 -10.89
C SER A 501 -1.48 -1.42 -10.23
N VAL A 502 -1.93 -1.28 -8.98
CA VAL A 502 -1.92 -0.03 -8.21
C VAL A 502 -1.16 -0.24 -6.91
N THR A 503 -0.23 0.65 -6.60
CA THR A 503 0.47 0.68 -5.31
C THR A 503 0.02 1.85 -4.44
N VAL A 504 -0.17 1.60 -3.16
CA VAL A 504 -0.38 2.61 -2.12
C VAL A 504 0.39 2.25 -0.86
N ASN A 505 0.54 3.19 0.07
CA ASN A 505 1.06 2.86 1.41
C ASN A 505 0.07 1.97 2.19
N SER A 506 0.56 1.19 3.16
CA SER A 506 -0.25 0.24 3.95
C SER A 506 -1.41 0.87 4.72
N PHE A 507 -1.30 2.14 5.12
CA PHE A 507 -2.42 2.87 5.73
C PHE A 507 -3.58 3.04 4.74
N LEU A 508 -3.30 3.37 3.48
CA LEU A 508 -4.34 3.50 2.44
C LEU A 508 -4.87 2.14 1.97
N SER A 509 -4.04 1.09 1.92
CA SER A 509 -4.44 -0.23 1.42
C SER A 509 -5.55 -0.89 2.25
N THR A 510 -5.69 -0.47 3.50
CA THR A 510 -6.73 -0.92 4.44
C THR A 510 -7.95 0.02 4.49
N GLY A 511 -8.02 1.01 3.60
CA GLY A 511 -9.13 1.98 3.52
C GLY A 511 -8.95 3.20 4.43
N GLY A 512 -7.72 3.49 4.87
CA GLY A 512 -7.39 4.70 5.61
C GLY A 512 -7.83 5.98 4.90
N ASP A 513 -8.03 7.06 5.65
CA ASP A 513 -8.54 8.35 5.13
C ASP A 513 -9.89 8.24 4.36
N ASN A 514 -10.70 7.22 4.68
CA ASN A 514 -11.99 6.90 4.03
C ASN A 514 -11.87 6.52 2.55
N PHE A 515 -10.70 6.09 2.08
CA PHE A 515 -10.51 5.54 0.73
C PHE A 515 -10.92 4.06 0.69
N PHE A 516 -12.18 3.78 1.05
CA PHE A 516 -12.68 2.43 1.30
C PHE A 516 -12.53 1.50 0.09
N THR A 517 -12.61 2.05 -1.13
CA THR A 517 -12.44 1.26 -2.35
C THR A 517 -11.05 0.60 -2.44
N LEU A 518 -10.01 1.22 -1.89
CA LEU A 518 -8.67 0.59 -1.82
C LEU A 518 -8.68 -0.68 -0.94
N ALA A 519 -9.57 -0.75 0.05
CA ALA A 519 -9.74 -1.94 0.86
C ALA A 519 -10.31 -3.13 0.06
N GLU A 520 -10.98 -2.87 -1.08
CA GLU A 520 -11.62 -3.87 -1.93
C GLU A 520 -10.71 -4.39 -3.06
N GLY A 521 -9.50 -3.86 -3.21
CA GLY A 521 -8.54 -4.33 -4.21
C GLY A 521 -8.24 -5.82 -4.09
N THR A 522 -8.06 -6.50 -5.21
CA THR A 522 -7.75 -7.94 -5.25
C THR A 522 -6.24 -8.17 -5.42
N ASP A 523 -5.78 -9.41 -5.21
CA ASP A 523 -4.36 -9.78 -5.26
C ASP A 523 -3.48 -8.82 -4.43
N LYS A 524 -4.00 -8.38 -3.27
CA LYS A 524 -3.25 -7.51 -2.38
C LYS A 524 -2.00 -8.21 -1.94
N ARG A 525 -0.92 -7.44 -1.96
CA ARG A 525 0.39 -7.91 -1.58
C ARG A 525 1.14 -6.78 -0.92
N ASP A 526 1.43 -6.94 0.36
CA ASP A 526 2.48 -6.16 0.97
C ASP A 526 3.80 -6.55 0.30
N THR A 527 4.55 -5.56 -0.17
CA THR A 527 5.81 -5.80 -0.87
C THR A 527 7.00 -5.87 0.08
N GLY A 528 6.78 -5.57 1.37
CA GLY A 528 7.76 -5.30 2.42
C GLY A 528 8.68 -4.11 2.14
N LYS A 529 8.52 -3.44 0.99
CA LYS A 529 9.27 -2.22 0.67
C LYS A 529 8.76 -1.09 1.52
N ILE A 530 9.68 -0.37 2.14
CA ILE A 530 9.39 0.72 3.07
C ILE A 530 9.49 2.06 2.37
N ASP A 531 8.57 2.96 2.65
CA ASP A 531 8.49 4.27 2.01
C ASP A 531 9.80 5.09 2.08
N LEU A 532 10.44 5.15 3.25
CA LEU A 532 11.74 5.82 3.42
C LEU A 532 12.85 5.14 2.60
N ALA A 533 12.96 3.82 2.66
CA ALA A 533 13.98 3.08 1.91
C ALA A 533 13.79 3.29 0.39
N ALA A 534 12.54 3.21 -0.09
CA ALA A 534 12.18 3.47 -1.48
C ALA A 534 12.61 4.88 -1.93
N MET A 535 12.40 5.91 -1.10
CA MET A 535 12.86 7.27 -1.40
C MET A 535 14.39 7.37 -1.47
N VAL A 536 15.11 6.73 -0.53
CA VAL A 536 16.58 6.71 -0.53
C VAL A 536 17.11 6.02 -1.80
N ASP A 537 16.56 4.87 -2.15
CA ASP A 537 16.95 4.10 -3.34
C ASP A 537 16.64 4.85 -4.64
N TYR A 538 15.46 5.48 -4.72
CA TYR A 538 15.09 6.31 -5.87
C TYR A 538 16.05 7.49 -6.05
N LEU A 539 16.44 8.16 -4.97
CA LEU A 539 17.41 9.25 -5.04
C LEU A 539 18.82 8.76 -5.39
N ALA A 540 19.22 7.58 -4.93
CA ALA A 540 20.48 6.97 -5.32
C ALA A 540 20.51 6.65 -6.83
N GLU A 541 19.39 6.22 -7.41
CA GLU A 541 19.27 5.93 -8.84
C GLU A 541 19.18 7.20 -9.69
N PHE A 542 18.28 8.14 -9.35
CA PHE A 542 17.92 9.25 -10.22
C PHE A 542 18.53 10.60 -9.83
N ALA A 543 19.11 10.72 -8.63
CA ALA A 543 19.64 11.98 -8.10
C ALA A 543 21.14 11.96 -7.77
N ALA A 544 21.85 10.85 -8.12
CA ALA A 544 23.28 10.70 -7.87
C ALA A 544 24.16 11.45 -8.89
N ASP A 545 23.84 11.34 -10.18
CA ASP A 545 24.64 11.92 -11.28
C ASP A 545 24.09 13.25 -11.81
N ALA A 546 22.79 13.49 -11.64
CA ALA A 546 22.11 14.72 -12.05
C ALA A 546 21.11 15.15 -10.97
N PRO A 547 20.81 16.46 -10.85
CA PRO A 547 19.75 16.90 -9.95
C PRO A 547 18.40 16.36 -10.40
N LEU A 548 17.62 15.80 -9.47
CA LEU A 548 16.26 15.36 -9.75
C LEU A 548 15.39 16.57 -10.14
N PRO A 549 14.78 16.57 -11.33
CA PRO A 549 13.95 17.69 -11.79
C PRO A 549 12.64 17.76 -11.01
N VAL A 550 12.13 18.98 -10.83
CA VAL A 550 10.79 19.17 -10.25
C VAL A 550 9.78 19.23 -11.38
N ASP A 551 8.86 18.27 -11.41
CA ASP A 551 7.70 18.31 -12.31
C ASP A 551 6.62 19.23 -11.72
N TYR A 552 6.31 20.31 -12.45
CA TYR A 552 5.29 21.30 -12.07
C TYR A 552 3.98 21.11 -12.83
N SER A 553 3.88 20.10 -13.70
CA SER A 553 2.64 19.79 -14.41
C SER A 553 1.53 19.39 -13.44
N GLN A 554 0.28 19.67 -13.80
CA GLN A 554 -0.89 19.14 -13.10
C GLN A 554 -1.30 17.81 -13.73
N ARG A 555 -1.65 16.85 -12.89
CA ARG A 555 -2.18 15.54 -13.29
C ARG A 555 -3.68 15.43 -13.00
N ALA A 556 -4.26 16.40 -12.29
CA ALA A 556 -5.69 16.51 -12.03
C ALA A 556 -6.20 17.89 -12.49
N VAL A 557 -6.92 17.96 -13.62
CA VAL A 557 -7.44 19.24 -14.15
C VAL A 557 -8.96 19.31 -14.08
N GLY A 558 -9.47 20.39 -13.49
CA GLY A 558 -10.91 20.62 -13.42
C GLY A 558 -11.43 21.27 -14.70
N VAL A 559 -12.48 20.71 -15.32
CA VAL A 559 -13.14 21.23 -16.52
C VAL A 559 -14.65 21.29 -16.29
N SER A 560 -15.22 22.50 -16.36
CA SER A 560 -16.66 22.71 -16.14
C SER A 560 -17.30 23.42 -17.32
N PHE A 561 -18.25 22.76 -17.97
CA PHE A 561 -19.08 23.38 -19.00
C PHE A 561 -20.19 24.24 -18.36
N PRO A 562 -20.54 25.41 -18.94
CA PRO A 562 -21.60 26.24 -18.42
C PRO A 562 -22.95 25.52 -18.49
N ALA A 563 -23.86 25.86 -17.56
CA ALA A 563 -25.21 25.32 -17.58
C ALA A 563 -25.91 25.61 -18.92
N GLY A 564 -26.33 24.54 -19.61
CA GLY A 564 -26.95 24.63 -20.93
C GLY A 564 -25.97 24.63 -22.11
N ALA A 565 -24.68 24.33 -21.88
CA ALA A 565 -23.77 23.94 -22.95
C ALA A 565 -24.40 22.82 -23.80
N PRO A 566 -24.30 22.89 -25.13
CA PRO A 566 -24.87 21.86 -25.99
C PRO A 566 -24.08 20.56 -25.84
N ALA A 567 -24.78 19.42 -25.93
CA ALA A 567 -24.14 18.09 -25.90
C ALA A 567 -23.31 17.80 -27.16
N SER A 568 -23.53 18.57 -28.23
CA SER A 568 -22.79 18.49 -29.49
C SER A 568 -22.77 19.85 -30.18
N TYR A 569 -21.68 20.14 -30.88
CA TYR A 569 -21.43 21.39 -31.59
C TYR A 569 -21.46 21.17 -33.10
N VAL A 570 -21.60 22.22 -33.89
CA VAL A 570 -21.35 22.16 -35.34
C VAL A 570 -20.11 22.97 -35.70
N ALA A 571 -19.53 22.71 -36.87
CA ALA A 571 -18.37 23.47 -37.34
C ALA A 571 -18.63 24.99 -37.31
N GLY A 572 -17.67 25.75 -36.77
CA GLY A 572 -17.81 27.18 -36.56
C GLY A 572 -18.55 27.62 -35.28
N ASP A 573 -19.09 26.69 -34.49
CA ASP A 573 -19.65 27.04 -33.18
C ASP A 573 -18.57 27.48 -32.19
N THR A 574 -19.01 28.14 -31.12
CA THR A 574 -18.15 28.50 -29.99
C THR A 574 -18.30 27.49 -28.86
N VAL A 575 -17.19 26.87 -28.48
CA VAL A 575 -17.06 26.02 -27.30
C VAL A 575 -16.54 26.88 -26.15
N ALA A 576 -17.22 26.82 -25.01
CA ALA A 576 -16.83 27.55 -23.81
C ALA A 576 -16.94 26.64 -22.58
N PHE A 577 -15.94 26.72 -21.71
CA PHE A 577 -15.85 25.99 -20.44
C PHE A 577 -14.85 26.71 -19.53
N ASP A 578 -14.95 26.46 -18.23
CA ASP A 578 -14.00 26.94 -17.23
C ASP A 578 -13.00 25.84 -16.89
N VAL A 579 -11.76 26.25 -16.65
CA VAL A 579 -10.64 25.41 -16.21
C VAL A 579 -10.32 25.77 -14.76
N SER A 580 -9.99 24.78 -13.95
CA SER A 580 -9.47 24.91 -12.58
C SER A 580 -8.42 23.83 -12.31
N SER A 581 -7.73 23.87 -11.17
CA SER A 581 -6.65 22.92 -10.85
C SER A 581 -5.54 22.93 -11.91
N TRP A 582 -5.20 24.11 -12.44
CA TRP A 582 -4.14 24.30 -13.43
C TRP A 582 -2.79 24.66 -12.80
N SER A 583 -2.73 24.86 -11.48
CA SER A 583 -1.52 25.37 -10.85
C SER A 583 -1.33 24.81 -9.45
N MET A 584 -0.14 24.26 -9.23
CA MET A 584 0.41 24.05 -7.89
C MET A 584 0.28 25.31 -7.03
N SER A 585 -0.08 25.11 -5.77
CA SER A 585 -0.54 26.17 -4.88
C SER A 585 0.58 26.86 -4.09
N THR A 586 1.79 26.26 -4.01
CA THR A 586 2.90 26.90 -3.32
C THR A 586 3.41 28.11 -4.11
N PRO A 587 3.62 29.29 -3.47
CA PRO A 587 3.97 30.53 -4.19
C PRO A 587 5.29 30.50 -4.97
N ALA A 588 6.21 29.61 -4.59
CA ALA A 588 7.53 29.49 -5.22
C ALA A 588 7.56 28.52 -6.41
N ASP A 589 6.47 27.76 -6.64
CA ASP A 589 6.38 26.83 -7.75
C ASP A 589 6.25 27.58 -9.08
N VAL A 590 6.69 26.94 -10.16
CA VAL A 590 6.49 27.45 -11.52
C VAL A 590 5.00 27.47 -11.84
N LYS A 591 4.55 28.54 -12.50
CA LYS A 591 3.13 28.78 -12.81
C LYS A 591 3.00 29.27 -14.25
N ASP A 592 1.95 28.83 -14.93
CA ASP A 592 1.56 29.43 -16.20
C ASP A 592 0.84 30.75 -15.98
N ALA A 593 1.20 31.76 -16.77
CA ALA A 593 0.45 33.02 -16.84
C ALA A 593 -0.79 32.91 -17.76
N ALA A 594 -0.77 31.93 -18.67
CA ALA A 594 -1.83 31.65 -19.62
C ALA A 594 -1.75 30.20 -20.10
N LEU A 595 -2.88 29.63 -20.50
CA LEU A 595 -2.96 28.36 -21.22
C LEU A 595 -3.35 28.59 -22.67
N THR A 596 -2.91 27.69 -23.55
CA THR A 596 -3.26 27.70 -24.98
C THR A 596 -4.23 26.56 -25.28
N VAL A 597 -5.20 26.80 -26.15
CA VAL A 597 -6.14 25.78 -26.62
C VAL A 597 -5.90 25.57 -28.11
N SER A 598 -5.71 24.32 -28.51
CA SER A 598 -5.52 23.93 -29.91
C SER A 598 -6.39 22.74 -30.31
N LEU A 599 -6.62 22.61 -31.61
CA LEU A 599 -7.23 21.44 -32.24
C LEU A 599 -6.36 21.03 -33.42
N ASP A 600 -5.95 19.76 -33.50
CA ASP A 600 -5.05 19.23 -34.55
C ASP A 600 -3.77 20.08 -34.76
N GLY A 601 -3.26 20.67 -33.67
CA GLY A 601 -2.09 21.55 -33.68
C GLY A 601 -2.36 22.99 -34.13
N GLU A 602 -3.58 23.34 -34.56
CA GLU A 602 -3.98 24.73 -34.80
C GLU A 602 -4.38 25.40 -33.49
N VAL A 603 -3.68 26.48 -33.13
CA VAL A 603 -4.00 27.28 -31.93
C VAL A 603 -5.29 28.07 -32.15
N LEU A 604 -6.32 27.76 -31.37
CA LEU A 604 -7.62 28.41 -31.41
C LEU A 604 -7.70 29.62 -30.47
N GLY A 605 -6.90 29.64 -29.39
CA GLY A 605 -6.85 30.76 -28.45
C GLY A 605 -5.84 30.58 -27.32
N THR A 606 -5.57 31.69 -26.62
CA THR A 606 -4.73 31.73 -25.42
C THR A 606 -5.46 32.50 -24.33
N PHE A 607 -5.57 31.93 -23.14
CA PHE A 607 -6.43 32.42 -22.06
C PHE A 607 -5.61 32.66 -20.78
N PRO A 608 -5.77 33.81 -20.12
CA PRO A 608 -5.02 34.11 -18.90
C PRO A 608 -5.41 33.16 -17.76
N VAL A 609 -4.43 32.75 -16.95
CA VAL A 609 -4.63 31.86 -15.80
C VAL A 609 -4.48 32.66 -14.50
N THR A 610 -5.43 32.48 -13.58
CA THR A 610 -5.40 33.08 -12.23
C THR A 610 -4.85 32.08 -11.22
N THR A 611 -3.67 32.37 -10.66
CA THR A 611 -2.91 31.43 -9.81
C THR A 611 -2.80 31.86 -8.35
N THR A 612 -3.67 32.77 -7.92
CA THR A 612 -3.72 33.26 -6.54
C THR A 612 -4.35 32.19 -5.64
N PRO A 613 -3.65 31.68 -4.61
CA PRO A 613 -4.21 30.66 -3.72
C PRO A 613 -5.43 31.14 -2.95
N GLY A 614 -6.39 30.24 -2.73
CA GLY A 614 -7.56 30.46 -1.88
C GLY A 614 -7.32 30.14 -0.40
N SER A 615 -8.37 30.33 0.41
CA SER A 615 -8.39 29.95 1.83
C SER A 615 -9.16 28.66 2.11
N THR A 616 -9.79 28.09 1.08
CA THR A 616 -10.57 26.85 1.13
C THR A 616 -9.67 25.64 0.91
N VAL A 617 -10.01 24.53 1.56
CA VAL A 617 -9.30 23.25 1.40
C VAL A 617 -9.90 22.54 0.19
N ASP A 618 -9.46 22.96 -0.99
CA ASP A 618 -9.82 22.44 -2.31
C ASP A 618 -8.62 22.57 -3.26
N ASP A 619 -8.81 22.21 -4.53
CA ASP A 619 -7.79 22.29 -5.57
C ASP A 619 -8.17 23.24 -6.73
N LEU A 620 -8.87 24.33 -6.45
CA LEU A 620 -9.41 25.18 -7.52
C LEU A 620 -8.44 26.29 -7.97
N ILE A 621 -7.14 26.13 -7.75
CA ILE A 621 -6.13 27.13 -8.10
C ILE A 621 -5.72 26.98 -9.56
N GLY A 622 -5.42 28.10 -10.24
CA GLY A 622 -5.12 28.08 -11.67
C GLY A 622 -6.41 28.05 -12.49
N THR A 623 -7.20 29.13 -12.40
CA THR A 623 -8.47 29.21 -13.14
C THR A 623 -8.33 29.98 -14.44
N ALA A 624 -9.05 29.53 -15.48
CA ALA A 624 -9.17 30.22 -16.75
C ALA A 624 -10.57 29.99 -17.34
N SER A 625 -11.11 30.99 -18.06
CA SER A 625 -12.35 30.83 -18.82
C SER A 625 -12.02 30.74 -20.30
N VAL A 626 -12.30 29.57 -20.89
CA VAL A 626 -12.04 29.27 -22.30
C VAL A 626 -13.27 29.61 -23.14
N SER A 627 -13.04 30.20 -24.31
CA SER A 627 -14.05 30.44 -25.34
C SER A 627 -13.38 30.42 -26.70
N VAL A 628 -13.41 29.28 -27.38
CA VAL A 628 -12.80 29.07 -28.69
C VAL A 628 -13.84 28.82 -29.76
N LYS A 629 -13.57 29.26 -30.99
CA LYS A 629 -14.40 28.94 -32.14
C LYS A 629 -13.82 27.71 -32.83
N LEU A 630 -14.66 26.69 -33.06
CA LEU A 630 -14.24 25.54 -33.85
C LEU A 630 -13.93 25.96 -35.29
N PRO A 631 -12.89 25.38 -35.93
CA PRO A 631 -12.63 25.59 -37.35
C PRO A 631 -13.88 25.34 -38.20
N ALA A 632 -14.01 26.04 -39.33
CA ALA A 632 -15.19 25.89 -40.20
C ALA A 632 -15.20 24.55 -40.97
N ASP A 633 -14.04 23.90 -41.02
CA ASP A 633 -13.74 22.65 -41.70
C ASP A 633 -13.48 21.48 -40.72
N VAL A 634 -13.75 21.67 -39.42
CA VAL A 634 -13.68 20.57 -38.45
C VAL A 634 -14.64 19.45 -38.87
N ALA A 635 -14.13 18.22 -38.87
CA ALA A 635 -14.92 17.05 -39.23
C ALA A 635 -15.96 16.74 -38.13
N ALA A 636 -17.05 16.08 -38.53
CA ALA A 636 -17.98 15.50 -37.56
C ALA A 636 -17.35 14.29 -36.86
N GLY A 637 -17.71 14.08 -35.59
CA GLY A 637 -17.12 13.13 -34.66
C GLY A 637 -16.56 13.83 -33.42
N THR A 638 -15.86 13.07 -32.59
CA THR A 638 -15.21 13.61 -31.38
C THR A 638 -13.97 14.42 -31.78
N ALA A 639 -13.97 15.71 -31.43
CA ALA A 639 -12.84 16.61 -31.60
C ALA A 639 -12.16 16.84 -30.24
N GLU A 640 -10.85 16.65 -30.20
CA GLU A 640 -10.06 16.70 -28.98
C GLU A 640 -9.38 18.07 -28.85
N LEU A 641 -9.90 18.91 -27.94
CA LEU A 641 -9.27 20.21 -27.67
C LEU A 641 -8.11 20.02 -26.70
N THR A 642 -6.87 20.23 -27.16
CA THR A 642 -5.68 20.18 -26.32
C THR A 642 -5.47 21.52 -25.63
N LEU A 643 -5.39 21.50 -24.30
CA LEU A 643 -5.00 22.62 -23.45
C LEU A 643 -3.54 22.43 -23.05
N ALA A 644 -2.72 23.47 -23.19
CA ALA A 644 -1.29 23.38 -22.88
C ALA A 644 -0.75 24.61 -22.13
N GLY A 645 0.08 24.35 -21.13
CA GLY A 645 0.75 25.31 -20.26
C GLY A 645 2.25 25.31 -20.52
N ALA A 646 2.74 26.35 -21.20
CA ALA A 646 4.11 26.34 -21.73
C ALA A 646 5.22 26.37 -20.66
N SER A 647 4.91 26.84 -19.44
CA SER A 647 5.91 26.98 -18.35
C SER A 647 5.93 25.76 -17.45
N THR A 648 4.76 25.18 -17.16
CA THR A 648 4.64 24.00 -16.27
C THR A 648 4.75 22.69 -17.03
N GLY A 649 4.44 22.69 -18.34
CA GLY A 649 4.31 21.48 -19.13
C GLY A 649 2.96 20.77 -18.96
N THR A 650 2.01 21.35 -18.20
CA THR A 650 0.65 20.80 -18.06
C THR A 650 -0.02 20.70 -19.42
N GLU A 651 -0.49 19.51 -19.76
CA GLU A 651 -1.26 19.25 -20.97
C GLU A 651 -2.48 18.40 -20.62
N VAL A 652 -3.65 18.75 -21.15
CA VAL A 652 -4.87 17.93 -20.98
C VAL A 652 -5.75 18.06 -22.21
N THR A 653 -6.56 17.03 -22.46
CA THR A 653 -7.46 17.01 -23.60
C THR A 653 -8.92 17.10 -23.14
N VAL A 654 -9.70 17.95 -23.80
CA VAL A 654 -11.15 18.10 -23.58
C VAL A 654 -11.90 17.65 -24.83
N PRO A 655 -12.60 16.50 -24.79
CA PRO A 655 -13.38 16.02 -25.92
C PRO A 655 -14.63 16.86 -26.12
N VAL A 656 -14.93 17.21 -27.37
CA VAL A 656 -16.21 17.81 -27.76
C VAL A 656 -16.79 17.08 -28.97
N GLU A 657 -18.08 16.75 -28.91
CA GLU A 657 -18.74 16.07 -30.01
C GLU A 657 -19.15 17.09 -31.09
N VAL A 658 -18.69 16.89 -32.32
CA VAL A 658 -19.04 17.71 -33.48
C VAL A 658 -20.01 16.93 -34.36
N VAL A 659 -21.16 17.52 -34.68
CA VAL A 659 -22.18 16.91 -35.53
C VAL A 659 -22.40 17.72 -36.81
N VAL A 660 -22.94 17.06 -37.81
CA VAL A 660 -23.40 17.73 -39.03
C VAL A 660 -24.70 18.50 -38.71
N PRO A 661 -24.82 19.79 -39.07
CA PRO A 661 -26.00 20.59 -38.76
C PRO A 661 -27.27 20.07 -39.43
N GLU A 662 -28.43 20.21 -38.78
CA GLU A 662 -29.73 19.98 -39.44
C GLU A 662 -29.99 21.03 -40.54
N TRP A 663 -30.61 20.60 -41.63
CA TRP A 663 -30.98 21.49 -42.72
C TRP A 663 -32.00 22.52 -42.26
N GLN A 664 -31.75 23.79 -42.59
CA GLN A 664 -32.59 24.90 -42.20
C GLN A 664 -33.22 25.57 -43.42
N ARG A 665 -34.55 25.74 -43.36
CA ARG A 665 -35.30 26.40 -44.42
C ARG A 665 -34.88 27.87 -44.56
N GLY A 666 -34.44 28.25 -45.75
CA GLY A 666 -34.12 29.64 -46.11
C GLY A 666 -32.62 29.96 -46.05
N THR A 667 -31.83 29.09 -45.44
CA THR A 667 -30.36 29.14 -45.39
C THR A 667 -29.77 28.88 -46.78
N VAL A 668 -28.68 29.58 -47.08
CA VAL A 668 -27.86 29.34 -48.28
C VAL A 668 -26.84 28.27 -47.92
N TYR A 669 -26.70 27.27 -48.79
CA TYR A 669 -25.64 26.28 -48.75
C TYR A 669 -24.80 26.38 -50.01
N THR A 670 -23.51 26.10 -49.92
CA THR A 670 -22.54 26.07 -51.04
C THR A 670 -22.02 24.67 -51.29
N GLU A 671 -21.25 24.50 -52.37
CA GLU A 671 -20.62 23.22 -52.69
C GLU A 671 -19.80 22.70 -51.49
N GLY A 672 -20.02 21.44 -51.11
CA GLY A 672 -19.37 20.78 -49.98
C GLY A 672 -20.12 20.90 -48.64
N ASP A 673 -21.09 21.81 -48.50
CA ASP A 673 -21.83 21.95 -47.24
C ASP A 673 -22.65 20.68 -46.95
N GLN A 674 -22.48 20.14 -45.75
CA GLN A 674 -23.20 18.94 -45.29
C GLN A 674 -24.31 19.30 -44.30
N VAL A 675 -25.46 18.62 -44.44
CA VAL A 675 -26.61 18.76 -43.54
C VAL A 675 -27.29 17.43 -43.24
N MET A 676 -27.82 17.28 -42.04
CA MET A 676 -28.80 16.26 -41.73
C MET A 676 -30.20 16.71 -42.18
N TYR A 677 -30.96 15.84 -42.83
CA TYR A 677 -32.36 16.08 -43.11
C TYR A 677 -33.14 14.77 -43.05
N GLN A 678 -34.13 14.69 -42.15
CA GLN A 678 -34.92 13.47 -41.93
C GLN A 678 -34.06 12.24 -41.59
N GLY A 679 -33.00 12.43 -40.80
CA GLY A 679 -32.10 11.36 -40.38
C GLY A 679 -31.13 10.87 -41.47
N ARG A 680 -30.99 11.60 -42.58
CA ARG A 680 -30.07 11.28 -43.68
C ARG A 680 -29.10 12.43 -43.90
N LEU A 681 -27.85 12.09 -44.21
CA LEU A 681 -26.80 13.04 -44.52
C LEU A 681 -26.91 13.47 -45.98
N PHE A 682 -26.89 14.78 -46.23
CA PHE A 682 -26.87 15.35 -47.57
C PHE A 682 -25.71 16.32 -47.71
N GLU A 683 -25.10 16.34 -48.89
CA GLU A 683 -24.07 17.30 -49.27
C GLU A 683 -24.55 18.15 -50.45
N ALA A 684 -24.36 19.46 -50.36
CA ALA A 684 -24.67 20.37 -51.45
C ALA A 684 -23.57 20.26 -52.52
N MET A 685 -23.98 19.98 -53.75
CA MET A 685 -23.02 19.89 -54.87
C MET A 685 -22.70 21.27 -55.48
N TRP A 686 -23.50 22.29 -55.14
CA TRP A 686 -23.32 23.68 -55.56
C TRP A 686 -24.24 24.58 -54.72
N TRP A 687 -24.17 25.89 -54.95
CA TRP A 687 -25.02 26.89 -54.29
C TRP A 687 -26.51 26.49 -54.29
N THR A 688 -27.17 26.48 -53.13
CA THR A 688 -28.56 26.08 -53.01
C THR A 688 -29.31 26.65 -51.80
N LYS A 689 -30.64 26.68 -51.93
CA LYS A 689 -31.62 26.85 -50.84
C LYS A 689 -32.71 25.76 -50.88
N GLU A 690 -32.52 24.76 -51.73
CA GLU A 690 -33.51 23.71 -51.94
C GLU A 690 -33.62 22.81 -50.71
N VAL A 691 -34.78 22.16 -50.56
CA VAL A 691 -34.97 21.12 -49.53
C VAL A 691 -34.20 19.87 -49.99
N PRO A 692 -33.32 19.28 -49.16
CA PRO A 692 -32.64 18.02 -49.48
C PRO A 692 -33.62 16.90 -49.80
N GLY A 693 -33.24 16.00 -50.70
CA GLY A 693 -34.08 14.86 -51.11
C GLY A 693 -35.33 15.21 -51.93
N LYS A 694 -35.67 16.48 -52.15
CA LYS A 694 -36.85 16.88 -52.95
C LYS A 694 -36.77 16.42 -54.41
N SER A 695 -35.56 16.33 -54.96
CA SER A 695 -35.30 15.87 -56.32
C SER A 695 -34.01 15.09 -56.36
N VAL A 696 -34.03 13.91 -56.98
CA VAL A 696 -32.82 13.11 -57.26
C VAL A 696 -31.88 13.80 -58.24
N TRP A 697 -32.36 14.83 -58.95
CA TRP A 697 -31.56 15.69 -59.83
C TRP A 697 -31.31 17.08 -59.25
N GLY A 698 -31.71 17.32 -57.99
CA GLY A 698 -31.57 18.60 -57.31
C GLY A 698 -30.12 18.90 -56.93
N SER A 699 -29.93 19.98 -56.17
CA SER A 699 -28.62 20.44 -55.71
C SER A 699 -27.97 19.62 -54.60
N TRP A 700 -28.71 18.65 -54.04
CA TRP A 700 -28.25 17.83 -52.92
C TRP A 700 -27.98 16.40 -53.36
N GLN A 701 -26.90 15.82 -52.86
CA GLN A 701 -26.64 14.39 -52.92
C GLN A 701 -26.74 13.77 -51.53
N GLU A 702 -27.39 12.62 -51.42
CA GLU A 702 -27.48 11.86 -50.16
C GLU A 702 -26.19 11.05 -49.99
N ILE A 703 -25.48 11.32 -48.89
CA ILE A 703 -24.24 10.64 -48.53
C ILE A 703 -24.59 9.50 -47.58
N ALA A 704 -24.28 8.29 -47.98
CA ALA A 704 -24.44 7.09 -47.17
C ALA A 704 -23.21 6.20 -47.37
N THR A 705 -22.77 5.54 -46.31
CA THR A 705 -21.63 4.63 -46.32
C THR A 705 -21.93 3.38 -45.51
N THR A 706 -21.31 2.27 -45.89
CA THR A 706 -21.25 1.04 -45.09
C THR A 706 -20.33 1.25 -43.88
N ALA A 707 -20.32 0.28 -42.95
CA ALA A 707 -19.48 0.31 -41.75
C ALA A 707 -17.96 0.34 -42.06
N ASP A 708 -17.54 -0.15 -43.24
CA ASP A 708 -16.15 -0.12 -43.70
C ASP A 708 -15.81 1.15 -44.52
N GLY A 709 -16.72 2.13 -44.60
CA GLY A 709 -16.53 3.39 -45.30
C GLY A 709 -16.83 3.34 -46.81
N THR A 710 -17.23 2.20 -47.37
CA THR A 710 -17.63 2.12 -48.78
C THR A 710 -18.89 2.96 -49.04
N ALA A 711 -18.91 3.72 -50.13
CA ALA A 711 -20.08 4.49 -50.50
C ALA A 711 -21.30 3.59 -50.75
N VAL A 712 -22.47 3.93 -50.22
CA VAL A 712 -23.74 3.27 -50.55
C VAL A 712 -24.41 4.03 -51.69
N TRP A 713 -25.03 3.29 -52.61
CA TRP A 713 -25.74 3.88 -53.73
C TRP A 713 -27.00 4.56 -53.24
N THR A 714 -27.14 5.84 -53.57
CA THR A 714 -28.38 6.58 -53.35
C THR A 714 -28.82 7.21 -54.68
N PRO A 715 -30.14 7.36 -54.93
CA PRO A 715 -30.63 7.92 -56.18
C PRO A 715 -30.10 9.32 -56.49
N SER A 716 -29.79 10.11 -55.47
CA SER A 716 -29.35 11.50 -55.61
C SER A 716 -27.83 11.69 -55.65
N ARG A 717 -27.03 10.68 -55.29
CA ARG A 717 -25.56 10.76 -55.26
C ARG A 717 -24.93 10.69 -56.64
N VAL A 718 -23.90 11.51 -56.82
CA VAL A 718 -23.10 11.54 -58.03
C VAL A 718 -21.91 10.61 -57.85
N PHE A 719 -21.64 9.81 -58.87
CA PHE A 719 -20.46 8.96 -58.93
C PHE A 719 -19.74 9.20 -60.27
N VAL A 720 -18.41 9.22 -60.25
CA VAL A 720 -17.55 9.38 -61.42
C VAL A 720 -16.84 8.07 -61.76
N ALA A 721 -16.17 8.02 -62.92
CA ALA A 721 -15.47 6.81 -63.36
C ALA A 721 -14.44 6.35 -62.31
N GLY A 722 -14.54 5.10 -61.88
CA GLY A 722 -13.67 4.49 -60.87
C GLY A 722 -14.27 4.45 -59.46
N ASP A 723 -15.32 5.22 -59.17
CA ASP A 723 -15.95 5.19 -57.85
C ASP A 723 -16.57 3.82 -57.57
N VAL A 724 -16.34 3.30 -56.36
CA VAL A 724 -16.88 2.03 -55.89
C VAL A 724 -18.09 2.30 -54.99
N VAL A 725 -19.17 1.57 -55.22
CA VAL A 725 -20.42 1.70 -54.47
C VAL A 725 -20.98 0.34 -54.08
N GLU A 726 -21.59 0.25 -52.90
CA GLU A 726 -22.39 -0.86 -52.44
C GLU A 726 -23.88 -0.62 -52.78
N HIS A 727 -24.52 -1.64 -53.34
CA HIS A 727 -25.98 -1.68 -53.54
C HIS A 727 -26.49 -3.11 -53.35
N GLU A 728 -27.38 -3.32 -52.39
CA GLU A 728 -27.97 -4.61 -52.02
C GLU A 728 -26.92 -5.70 -51.69
N GLY A 729 -25.83 -5.32 -51.01
CA GLY A 729 -24.75 -6.22 -50.59
C GLY A 729 -23.78 -6.62 -51.70
N VAL A 730 -23.83 -5.94 -52.85
CA VAL A 730 -22.98 -6.18 -54.03
C VAL A 730 -22.20 -4.91 -54.32
N THR A 731 -20.91 -5.03 -54.67
CA THR A 731 -20.11 -3.85 -55.05
C THR A 731 -20.12 -3.62 -56.55
N TYR A 732 -20.13 -2.35 -56.93
CA TYR A 732 -20.08 -1.92 -58.31
C TYR A 732 -19.08 -0.78 -58.48
N THR A 733 -18.38 -0.75 -59.61
CA THR A 733 -17.55 0.38 -60.03
C THR A 733 -18.27 1.17 -61.11
N ALA A 734 -18.33 2.50 -60.96
CA ALA A 734 -18.83 3.39 -61.98
C ALA A 734 -17.86 3.44 -63.18
N LYS A 735 -18.37 3.21 -64.39
CA LYS A 735 -17.61 3.25 -65.65
C LYS A 735 -17.44 4.69 -66.16
N TRP A 736 -18.36 5.57 -65.80
CA TRP A 736 -18.40 7.00 -66.15
C TRP A 736 -19.34 7.73 -65.18
N TRP A 737 -19.44 9.06 -65.32
CA TRP A 737 -20.33 9.89 -64.52
C TRP A 737 -21.77 9.35 -64.51
N THR A 738 -22.33 9.11 -63.33
CA THR A 738 -23.67 8.56 -63.15
C THR A 738 -24.37 9.16 -61.95
N ARG A 739 -25.70 9.26 -62.05
CA ARG A 739 -26.62 9.70 -61.00
C ARG A 739 -28.00 9.11 -61.28
N ASN A 740 -28.70 8.63 -60.25
CA ASN A 740 -30.04 8.04 -60.36
C ASN A 740 -30.17 6.86 -61.35
N GLN A 741 -29.06 6.28 -61.80
CA GLN A 741 -29.04 5.04 -62.59
C GLN A 741 -28.66 3.93 -61.61
N GLU A 742 -29.58 3.01 -61.34
CA GLU A 742 -29.42 1.98 -60.31
C GLU A 742 -28.39 0.90 -60.73
N PRO A 743 -27.43 0.53 -59.86
CA PRO A 743 -26.53 -0.59 -60.10
C PRO A 743 -27.30 -1.89 -60.36
N GLY A 744 -26.83 -2.67 -61.34
CA GLY A 744 -27.48 -3.94 -61.73
C GLY A 744 -28.75 -3.81 -62.59
N ALA A 745 -29.35 -2.62 -62.74
CA ALA A 745 -30.58 -2.45 -63.52
C ALA A 745 -30.40 -2.66 -65.04
N SER A 746 -29.18 -2.52 -65.57
CA SER A 746 -28.86 -2.77 -66.99
C SER A 746 -27.41 -3.18 -67.19
N LYS A 747 -27.18 -4.22 -68.00
CA LYS A 747 -25.82 -4.64 -68.43
C LYS A 747 -25.07 -3.60 -69.28
N TRP A 748 -25.81 -2.67 -69.87
CA TRP A 748 -25.28 -1.53 -70.63
C TRP A 748 -25.25 -0.23 -69.81
N GLY A 749 -25.59 -0.33 -68.52
CA GLY A 749 -25.58 0.79 -67.59
C GLY A 749 -24.19 1.23 -67.20
N PRO A 750 -24.11 2.31 -66.39
CA PRO A 750 -22.86 2.93 -65.97
C PRO A 750 -22.09 2.10 -64.93
N TRP A 751 -22.64 0.97 -64.48
CA TRP A 751 -22.07 0.17 -63.41
C TRP A 751 -21.42 -1.12 -63.94
N GLU A 752 -20.24 -1.43 -63.43
CA GLU A 752 -19.59 -2.74 -63.55
C GLU A 752 -19.68 -3.44 -62.20
N ARG A 753 -20.24 -4.65 -62.16
CA ARG A 753 -20.25 -5.44 -60.92
C ARG A 753 -18.84 -5.92 -60.62
N THR A 754 -18.35 -5.68 -59.41
CA THR A 754 -16.99 -6.03 -58.98
C THR A 754 -16.92 -7.21 -58.01
N SER A 755 -17.88 -7.34 -57.09
CA SER A 755 -18.04 -8.52 -56.22
C SER A 755 -19.51 -8.84 -55.98
#